data_AF-Q4BVA3-F1
#
_entry.id   AF-Q4BVA3-F1
#
_cell.length_a   1.000
_cell.length_b   1.000
_cell.length_c   1.000
_cell.angle_alpha   90.00
_cell.angle_beta   90.00
_cell.angle_gamma   90.00
#
_symmetry.space_group_name_H-M   'P 1'
#
loop_
_entity.id
_entity.type
_entity.pdbx_description
1 polymer ?
#
loop_
_entity_poly.entity_id
_entity_poly.type
_entity_poly.pdbx_seq_one_letter_code
_entity_poly.pdbx_strand_id
1 'polypeptide(L)'
;MYRKEEQPLPPPEKFELPFEGKLSPNNRWVIMAELIPWDDFEEEYAKLFSAEKGAPAKLFRMALGTLIIKEKLRTSDRETIEQIRENPYLQYFIGLNCYQQEPPLESSMLVHFRKRIDGELINKINKKIVKREIDKSDKEVKKKDCLQEKREKIKNKGKLILDATCAPADIKYPTDLGILNQARIETERIIDNLYKPLRVKLRKKPRTSRIIARKEYLKVAKKRKVSYQERRKAIGKQLKYLKKNLGNIEDLIQAGASLENLSKRQKNCLETIKKVYEQQQSMWENNTQSVPQRIVSLTQPHIRPIVRGKVGKPIEFGAKLSVSCVDNYVFLDKISWENFNESCHLKEQVEKYKETFGYYPESVHVDKVYRNIDHRLTGKEEGLMAYYPLNGDASDSTSNKNHGTIHGGTWTQENLEFLEPLKGTEKPANVDREQNPQSVLNFDGQDDYIEIQEPFENNRYFTISLWINPAILNSNFRGFIGKQEEAYRQPGMWVGPSGNELHYDSYDTSGQRYFSILNNFFESKDKWVHIAWVKENTEYKIYRNGELFAMEPAPTNFYTTNTNYWLGRVDNFFQGKITEVRIWNKARTQDEITQDMNHRLTGKEEGLMAYYPLNGDASDSTSNNNHGTIHGGTWTQENLEFLEPLKTNI
;
A
#
# COMPACT_ATOMS: atom_id res chain seq x y z
N MET A 1 -31.52 -16.55 -28.44
CA MET A 1 -32.82 -15.84 -28.58
C MET A 1 -33.31 -15.41 -27.20
N TYR A 2 -33.54 -14.12 -26.98
CA TYR A 2 -34.20 -13.63 -25.76
C TYR A 2 -35.70 -13.58 -26.03
N ARG A 3 -36.50 -14.42 -25.36
CA ARG A 3 -37.96 -14.35 -25.42
C ARG A 3 -38.42 -13.74 -24.11
N LYS A 4 -38.84 -12.48 -24.15
CA LYS A 4 -39.42 -11.79 -23.00
C LYS A 4 -40.79 -12.39 -22.77
N GLU A 5 -40.92 -13.35 -21.86
CA GLU A 5 -42.24 -13.69 -21.33
C GLU A 5 -42.62 -12.56 -20.38
N GLU A 6 -43.51 -11.69 -20.84
CA GLU A 6 -44.12 -10.63 -20.02
C GLU A 6 -45.02 -11.28 -18.96
N GLN A 7 -44.44 -11.71 -17.85
CA GLN A 7 -45.22 -12.00 -16.66
C GLN A 7 -44.69 -11.16 -15.51
N PRO A 8 -45.40 -10.07 -15.14
CA PRO A 8 -45.09 -9.36 -13.92
C PRO A 8 -45.21 -10.34 -12.74
N LEU A 9 -44.31 -10.18 -11.79
CA LEU A 9 -44.27 -10.95 -10.56
C LEU A 9 -45.65 -11.07 -9.90
N PRO A 10 -46.12 -12.29 -9.59
CA PRO A 10 -47.23 -12.42 -8.68
C PRO A 10 -46.79 -11.86 -7.32
N PRO A 11 -47.67 -11.13 -6.60
CA PRO A 11 -47.48 -10.85 -5.17
C PRO A 11 -47.11 -12.15 -4.43
N PRO A 12 -46.36 -12.09 -3.31
CA PRO A 12 -45.97 -13.30 -2.56
C PRO A 12 -47.19 -14.14 -2.14
N GLU A 13 -48.35 -13.50 -2.00
CA GLU A 13 -49.65 -14.11 -1.70
C GLU A 13 -50.27 -14.92 -2.85
N LYS A 14 -49.80 -14.69 -4.08
CA LYS A 14 -50.24 -15.35 -5.32
C LYS A 14 -49.20 -16.35 -5.86
N PHE A 15 -48.10 -16.58 -5.15
CA PHE A 15 -47.16 -17.66 -5.50
C PHE A 15 -47.81 -19.01 -5.22
N GLU A 16 -47.92 -19.86 -6.24
CA GLU A 16 -48.65 -21.12 -6.14
C GLU A 16 -47.82 -22.18 -5.42
N LEU A 17 -48.32 -22.64 -4.27
CA LEU A 17 -47.74 -23.74 -3.50
C LEU A 17 -48.58 -25.02 -3.71
N PRO A 18 -47.96 -26.20 -3.69
CA PRO A 18 -48.68 -27.48 -3.80
C PRO A 18 -49.53 -27.82 -2.56
N PHE A 19 -49.46 -27.00 -1.51
CA PHE A 19 -50.22 -27.11 -0.27
C PHE A 19 -50.85 -25.76 0.10
N GLU A 20 -51.95 -25.78 0.88
CA GLU A 20 -52.62 -24.55 1.31
C GLU A 20 -51.67 -23.65 2.12
N GLY A 21 -51.48 -22.41 1.65
CA GLY A 21 -50.60 -21.45 2.30
C GLY A 21 -50.18 -20.31 1.38
N LYS A 22 -49.57 -19.27 1.95
CA LYS A 22 -49.01 -18.12 1.24
C LYS A 22 -47.58 -17.89 1.70
N LEU A 23 -46.73 -17.33 0.84
CA LEU A 23 -45.40 -16.90 1.27
C LEU A 23 -45.54 -15.72 2.23
N SER A 24 -44.78 -15.75 3.33
CA SER A 24 -44.77 -14.64 4.27
C SER A 24 -44.08 -13.40 3.66
N PRO A 25 -44.73 -12.22 3.64
CA PRO A 25 -44.13 -11.00 3.12
C PRO A 25 -42.91 -10.55 3.95
N ASN A 26 -42.86 -10.93 5.24
CA ASN A 26 -41.76 -10.61 6.14
C ASN A 26 -40.54 -11.53 5.97
N ASN A 27 -40.58 -12.50 5.05
CA ASN A 27 -39.44 -13.37 4.79
C ASN A 27 -38.29 -12.58 4.14
N ARG A 28 -37.06 -12.81 4.60
CA ARG A 28 -35.86 -12.13 4.09
C ARG A 28 -35.69 -12.17 2.57
N TRP A 29 -36.10 -13.26 1.90
CA TRP A 29 -35.99 -13.41 0.45
C TRP A 29 -37.08 -12.65 -0.29
N VAL A 30 -38.28 -12.56 0.29
CA VAL A 30 -39.39 -11.77 -0.28
C VAL A 30 -39.05 -10.29 -0.20
N ILE A 31 -38.62 -9.81 0.97
CA ILE A 31 -38.15 -8.43 1.17
C ILE A 31 -37.02 -8.10 0.18
N MET A 32 -36.03 -8.99 0.05
CA MET A 32 -34.91 -8.76 -0.87
C MET A 32 -35.34 -8.76 -2.35
N ALA A 33 -36.33 -9.56 -2.72
CA ALA A 33 -36.89 -9.55 -4.07
C ALA A 33 -37.54 -8.20 -4.42
N GLU A 34 -38.19 -7.54 -3.45
CA GLU A 34 -38.84 -6.24 -3.64
C GLU A 34 -37.83 -5.08 -3.75
N LEU A 35 -36.69 -5.19 -3.07
CA LEU A 35 -35.65 -4.16 -3.08
C LEU A 35 -34.92 -4.06 -4.43
N ILE A 36 -34.73 -5.19 -5.12
CA ILE A 36 -33.92 -5.23 -6.34
C ILE A 36 -34.77 -4.84 -7.56
N PRO A 37 -34.34 -3.85 -8.38
CA PRO A 37 -35.08 -3.36 -9.54
C PRO A 37 -34.90 -4.27 -10.76
N TRP A 38 -35.43 -5.49 -10.72
CA TRP A 38 -35.19 -6.52 -11.75
C TRP A 38 -35.52 -6.05 -13.18
N ASP A 39 -36.69 -5.45 -13.36
CA ASP A 39 -37.21 -5.06 -14.69
C ASP A 39 -36.36 -3.98 -15.37
N ASP A 40 -35.72 -3.11 -14.58
CA ASP A 40 -34.90 -2.00 -15.08
C ASP A 40 -33.66 -2.49 -15.84
N PHE A 41 -33.22 -3.73 -15.58
CA PHE A 41 -31.97 -4.31 -16.13
C PHE A 41 -32.21 -5.49 -17.07
N GLU A 42 -33.46 -5.91 -17.25
CA GLU A 42 -33.85 -7.01 -18.13
C GLU A 42 -33.46 -6.70 -19.59
N GLU A 43 -33.69 -5.47 -20.05
CA GLU A 43 -33.34 -5.05 -21.41
C GLU A 43 -31.82 -4.97 -21.65
N GLU A 44 -31.07 -4.50 -20.66
CA GLU A 44 -29.61 -4.44 -20.72
C GLU A 44 -29.01 -5.85 -20.78
N TYR A 45 -29.55 -6.78 -19.98
CA TYR A 45 -29.16 -8.18 -20.02
C TYR A 45 -29.53 -8.87 -21.34
N ALA A 46 -30.70 -8.55 -21.90
CA ALA A 46 -31.17 -9.13 -23.16
C ALA A 46 -30.24 -8.79 -24.35
N LYS A 47 -29.60 -7.61 -24.35
CA LYS A 47 -28.64 -7.19 -25.40
C LYS A 47 -27.42 -8.12 -25.52
N LEU A 48 -27.11 -8.91 -24.49
CA LEU A 48 -26.01 -9.89 -24.52
C LEU A 48 -26.32 -11.14 -25.35
N PHE A 49 -27.54 -11.27 -25.88
CA PHE A 49 -28.00 -12.44 -26.61
C PHE A 49 -28.34 -12.09 -28.05
N SER A 50 -28.04 -13.02 -28.96
CA SER A 50 -28.52 -12.93 -30.34
C SER A 50 -30.05 -13.09 -30.38
N ALA A 51 -30.71 -12.20 -31.12
CA ALA A 51 -32.14 -12.26 -31.39
C ALA A 51 -32.51 -13.49 -32.25
N GLU A 52 -31.61 -13.92 -33.13
CA GLU A 52 -31.92 -14.90 -34.18
C GLU A 52 -31.44 -16.33 -33.89
N LYS A 53 -30.42 -16.50 -33.04
CA LYS A 53 -29.77 -17.82 -32.84
C LYS A 53 -29.61 -18.21 -31.36
N GLY A 54 -29.60 -19.52 -31.11
CA GLY A 54 -29.31 -20.14 -29.80
C GLY A 54 -30.53 -20.43 -28.93
N ALA A 55 -30.30 -21.21 -27.86
CA ALA A 55 -31.33 -21.59 -26.89
C ALA A 55 -31.98 -20.37 -26.22
N PRO A 56 -33.23 -20.49 -25.73
CA PRO A 56 -33.91 -19.44 -24.98
C PRO A 56 -33.05 -19.01 -23.79
N ALA A 57 -32.81 -17.71 -23.67
CA ALA A 57 -32.11 -17.16 -22.52
C ALA A 57 -33.00 -17.24 -21.27
N LYS A 58 -32.37 -17.43 -20.09
CA LYS A 58 -33.06 -17.27 -18.81
C LYS A 58 -33.18 -15.78 -18.49
N LEU A 59 -34.24 -15.42 -17.78
CA LEU A 59 -34.50 -14.03 -17.34
C LEU A 59 -33.35 -13.51 -16.47
N PHE A 60 -33.15 -12.19 -16.48
CA PHE A 60 -32.09 -11.55 -15.71
C PHE A 60 -32.23 -11.86 -14.22
N ARG A 61 -33.46 -11.79 -13.71
CA ARG A 61 -33.79 -12.11 -12.33
C ARG A 61 -33.38 -13.52 -11.91
N MET A 62 -33.61 -14.50 -12.77
CA MET A 62 -33.20 -15.87 -12.49
C MET A 62 -31.67 -15.99 -12.47
N ALA A 63 -30.99 -15.36 -13.42
CA ALA A 63 -29.54 -15.39 -13.51
C ALA A 63 -28.87 -14.73 -12.29
N LEU A 64 -29.22 -13.47 -11.99
CA LEU A 64 -28.65 -12.74 -10.86
C LEU A 64 -29.14 -13.31 -9.51
N GLY A 65 -30.42 -13.63 -9.39
CA GLY A 65 -30.99 -14.20 -8.18
C GLY A 65 -30.31 -15.50 -7.76
N THR A 66 -30.02 -16.39 -8.72
CA THR A 66 -29.27 -17.63 -8.45
C THR A 66 -27.86 -17.34 -7.95
N LEU A 67 -27.16 -16.35 -8.51
CA LEU A 67 -25.82 -15.96 -8.05
C LEU A 67 -25.86 -15.37 -6.63
N ILE A 68 -26.87 -14.55 -6.31
CA ILE A 68 -27.07 -14.00 -4.97
C ILE A 68 -27.32 -15.12 -3.96
N ILE A 69 -28.18 -16.09 -4.29
CA ILE A 69 -28.46 -17.25 -3.44
C ILE A 69 -27.17 -18.03 -3.17
N LYS A 70 -26.40 -18.35 -4.21
CA LYS A 70 -25.12 -19.05 -4.08
C LYS A 70 -24.20 -18.34 -3.08
N GLU A 71 -24.01 -17.03 -3.23
CA GLU A 71 -23.09 -16.29 -2.36
C GLU A 71 -23.62 -16.12 -0.93
N LYS A 72 -24.93 -15.96 -0.74
CA LYS A 72 -25.56 -15.87 0.58
C LYS A 72 -25.49 -17.21 1.34
N LEU A 73 -25.63 -18.34 0.65
CA LEU A 73 -25.61 -19.68 1.25
C LEU A 73 -24.21 -20.31 1.26
N ARG A 74 -23.24 -19.76 0.52
CA ARG A 74 -21.86 -20.26 0.37
C ARG A 74 -21.80 -21.73 -0.10
N THR A 75 -22.67 -22.07 -1.05
CA THR A 75 -22.80 -23.43 -1.59
C THR A 75 -22.07 -23.59 -2.92
N SER A 76 -21.86 -24.84 -3.34
CA SER A 76 -21.35 -25.14 -4.69
C SER A 76 -22.41 -24.83 -5.75
N ASP A 77 -22.01 -24.71 -7.02
CA ASP A 77 -22.96 -24.47 -8.11
C ASP A 77 -24.04 -25.57 -8.19
N ARG A 78 -23.70 -26.84 -7.90
CA ARG A 78 -24.66 -27.95 -7.86
C ARG A 78 -25.58 -27.86 -6.66
N GLU A 79 -25.00 -27.66 -5.48
CA GLU A 79 -25.76 -27.55 -4.24
C GLU A 79 -26.72 -26.35 -4.25
N THR A 80 -26.34 -25.23 -4.90
CA THR A 80 -27.23 -24.06 -5.05
C THR A 80 -28.52 -24.43 -5.76
N ILE A 81 -28.46 -25.27 -6.79
CA ILE A 81 -29.65 -25.71 -7.53
C ILE A 81 -30.54 -26.58 -6.66
N GLU A 82 -29.95 -27.50 -5.89
CA GLU A 82 -30.71 -28.35 -4.96
C GLU A 82 -31.41 -27.50 -3.88
N GLN A 83 -30.70 -26.52 -3.31
CA GLN A 83 -31.28 -25.58 -2.34
C GLN A 83 -32.47 -24.80 -2.94
N ILE A 84 -32.34 -24.33 -4.19
CA ILE A 84 -33.45 -23.65 -4.89
C ILE A 84 -34.61 -24.60 -5.13
N ARG A 85 -34.35 -25.83 -5.59
CA ARG A 85 -35.37 -26.86 -5.83
C ARG A 85 -36.18 -27.15 -4.57
N GLU A 86 -35.50 -27.23 -3.43
CA GLU A 86 -36.12 -27.62 -2.16
C GLU A 86 -36.86 -26.49 -1.44
N ASN A 87 -36.64 -25.23 -1.83
CA ASN A 87 -37.13 -24.07 -1.07
C ASN A 87 -38.03 -23.13 -1.90
N PRO A 88 -39.34 -23.02 -1.58
CA PRO A 88 -40.26 -22.17 -2.33
C PRO A 88 -39.92 -20.67 -2.26
N TYR A 89 -39.34 -20.18 -1.16
CA TYR A 89 -38.91 -18.78 -1.07
C TYR A 89 -37.76 -18.46 -2.03
N LEU A 90 -36.87 -19.43 -2.28
CA LEU A 90 -35.78 -19.26 -3.24
C LEU A 90 -36.27 -19.31 -4.68
N GLN A 91 -37.26 -20.16 -4.97
CA GLN A 91 -37.94 -20.20 -6.27
C GLN A 91 -38.68 -18.90 -6.58
N TYR A 92 -39.40 -18.35 -5.59
CA TYR A 92 -40.00 -17.02 -5.70
C TYR A 92 -38.93 -15.94 -5.94
N PHE A 93 -37.81 -15.99 -5.22
CA PHE A 93 -36.74 -15.00 -5.33
C PHE A 93 -36.13 -14.94 -6.74
N ILE A 94 -35.94 -16.08 -7.40
CA ILE A 94 -35.44 -16.17 -8.78
C ILE A 94 -36.51 -15.87 -9.85
N GLY A 95 -37.76 -15.65 -9.44
CA GLY A 95 -38.86 -15.25 -10.31
C GLY A 95 -39.69 -16.36 -10.93
N LEU A 96 -39.82 -17.48 -10.23
CA LEU A 96 -40.87 -18.46 -10.54
C LEU A 96 -42.22 -18.00 -9.95
N ASN A 97 -43.30 -18.41 -10.61
CA ASN A 97 -44.68 -18.09 -10.19
C ASN A 97 -45.33 -19.20 -9.36
N CYS A 98 -44.80 -20.42 -9.47
CA CYS A 98 -45.25 -21.60 -8.76
C CYS A 98 -44.05 -22.42 -8.27
N TYR A 99 -44.26 -23.21 -7.23
CA TYR A 99 -43.26 -24.17 -6.78
C TYR A 99 -43.16 -25.35 -7.74
N GLN A 100 -41.93 -25.69 -8.13
CA GLN A 100 -41.62 -26.82 -8.99
C GLN A 100 -40.66 -27.78 -8.28
N GLN A 101 -40.89 -29.10 -8.42
CA GLN A 101 -40.01 -30.13 -7.85
C GLN A 101 -38.77 -30.39 -8.71
N GLU A 102 -38.79 -30.01 -9.99
CA GLU A 102 -37.66 -30.17 -10.89
C GLU A 102 -36.65 -29.01 -10.74
N PRO A 103 -35.34 -29.26 -10.95
CA PRO A 103 -34.34 -28.21 -10.98
C PRO A 103 -34.67 -27.12 -12.03
N PRO A 104 -34.78 -25.83 -11.65
CA PRO A 104 -35.19 -24.78 -12.58
C PRO A 104 -34.12 -24.43 -13.63
N LEU A 105 -32.87 -24.82 -13.39
CA LEU A 105 -31.73 -24.62 -14.29
C LEU A 105 -30.59 -25.61 -14.03
N GLU A 106 -29.75 -25.81 -15.05
CA GLU A 106 -28.55 -26.64 -14.94
C GLU A 106 -27.40 -25.89 -14.23
N SER A 107 -26.72 -26.55 -13.30
CA SER A 107 -25.60 -25.97 -12.53
C SER A 107 -24.48 -25.33 -13.38
N SER A 108 -24.24 -25.84 -14.59
CA SER A 108 -23.23 -25.30 -15.51
C SER A 108 -23.55 -23.88 -15.99
N MET A 109 -24.83 -23.47 -15.96
CA MET A 109 -25.27 -22.15 -16.39
C MET A 109 -24.73 -21.02 -15.51
N LEU A 110 -24.43 -21.27 -14.23
CA LEU A 110 -23.86 -20.26 -13.33
C LEU A 110 -22.50 -19.74 -13.84
N VAL A 111 -21.72 -20.59 -14.54
CA VAL A 111 -20.47 -20.16 -15.19
C VAL A 111 -20.74 -19.13 -16.28
N HIS A 112 -21.82 -19.29 -17.04
CA HIS A 112 -22.23 -18.34 -18.07
C HIS A 112 -22.82 -17.07 -17.47
N PHE A 113 -23.59 -17.17 -16.39
CA PHE A 113 -24.12 -16.01 -15.69
C PHE A 113 -23.00 -15.11 -15.15
N ARG A 114 -21.98 -15.68 -14.49
CA ARG A 114 -20.81 -14.93 -13.99
C ARG A 114 -19.98 -14.26 -15.09
N LYS A 115 -20.02 -14.79 -16.32
CA LYS A 115 -19.34 -14.16 -17.48
C LYS A 115 -20.14 -13.02 -18.10
N ARG A 116 -21.46 -13.03 -17.97
CA ARG A 116 -22.38 -12.06 -18.56
C ARG A 116 -22.70 -10.90 -17.61
N ILE A 117 -22.83 -11.21 -16.32
CA ILE A 117 -23.11 -10.23 -15.27
C ILE A 117 -21.76 -9.83 -14.68
N ASP A 118 -21.24 -8.71 -15.17
CA ASP A 118 -19.98 -8.14 -14.71
C ASP A 118 -20.18 -7.17 -13.53
N GLY A 119 -19.07 -6.64 -13.01
CA GLY A 119 -19.08 -5.70 -11.90
C GLY A 119 -19.74 -4.36 -12.26
N GLU A 120 -19.70 -3.94 -13.53
CA GLU A 120 -20.31 -2.69 -13.98
C GLU A 120 -21.83 -2.79 -13.88
N LEU A 121 -22.42 -3.87 -14.37
CA LEU A 121 -23.86 -4.12 -14.27
C LEU A 121 -24.30 -4.18 -12.80
N ILE A 122 -23.55 -4.88 -11.94
CA ILE A 122 -23.85 -4.95 -10.50
C ILE A 122 -23.83 -3.56 -9.85
N ASN A 123 -22.86 -2.71 -10.20
CA ASN A 123 -22.80 -1.34 -9.67
C ASN A 123 -23.97 -0.47 -10.14
N LYS A 124 -24.42 -0.62 -11.39
CA LYS A 124 -25.61 0.10 -11.88
C LYS A 124 -26.85 -0.28 -11.08
N ILE A 125 -27.02 -1.57 -10.77
CA ILE A 125 -28.13 -2.05 -9.93
C ILE A 125 -28.05 -1.43 -8.54
N ASN A 126 -26.88 -1.47 -7.90
CA ASN A 126 -26.69 -0.87 -6.58
C ASN A 126 -27.02 0.64 -6.59
N LYS A 127 -26.52 1.39 -7.58
CA LYS A 127 -26.86 2.82 -7.75
C LYS A 127 -28.36 3.05 -7.89
N LYS A 128 -29.06 2.18 -8.63
CA LYS A 128 -30.52 2.28 -8.82
C LYS A 128 -31.30 1.97 -7.54
N ILE A 129 -30.87 0.97 -6.76
CA ILE A 129 -31.44 0.66 -5.44
C ILE A 129 -31.32 1.88 -4.52
N VAL A 130 -30.11 2.45 -4.42
CA VAL A 130 -29.84 3.62 -3.58
C VAL A 130 -30.68 4.82 -4.00
N LYS A 131 -30.74 5.12 -5.30
CA LYS A 131 -31.55 6.22 -5.82
C LYS A 131 -33.04 6.07 -5.47
N ARG A 132 -33.60 4.85 -5.58
CA ARG A 132 -35.01 4.59 -5.21
C ARG A 132 -35.27 4.87 -3.73
N GLU A 133 -34.34 4.56 -2.84
CA GLU A 133 -34.49 4.83 -1.40
C GLU A 133 -34.33 6.32 -1.07
N ILE A 134 -33.38 7.03 -1.69
CA ILE A 134 -33.25 8.50 -1.54
C ILE A 134 -34.52 9.21 -2.02
N ASP A 135 -35.04 8.83 -3.19
CA ASP A 135 -36.27 9.42 -3.74
C ASP A 135 -37.48 9.17 -2.83
N LYS A 136 -37.52 8.07 -2.06
CA LYS A 136 -38.56 7.80 -1.06
C LYS A 136 -38.40 8.73 0.14
N SER A 137 -37.20 8.87 0.70
CA SER A 137 -36.95 9.76 1.85
C SER A 137 -37.22 11.22 1.52
N ASP A 138 -36.82 11.71 0.33
CA ASP A 138 -37.03 13.09 -0.08
C ASP A 138 -38.51 13.43 -0.28
N LYS A 139 -39.31 12.47 -0.76
CA LYS A 139 -40.78 12.62 -0.87
C LYS A 139 -41.46 12.69 0.50
N GLU A 140 -40.93 12.02 1.51
CA GLU A 140 -41.42 12.13 2.89
C GLU A 140 -41.04 13.47 3.54
N VAL A 141 -39.83 13.98 3.29
CA VAL A 141 -39.37 15.29 3.80
C VAL A 141 -40.11 16.45 3.12
N LYS A 142 -40.30 16.41 1.79
CA LYS A 142 -41.07 17.44 1.05
C LYS A 142 -42.56 17.50 1.43
N LYS A 143 -43.11 16.43 2.03
CA LYS A 143 -44.47 16.45 2.60
C LYS A 143 -44.56 17.22 3.93
N LYS A 144 -43.44 17.45 4.62
CA LYS A 144 -43.39 18.19 5.89
C LYS A 144 -43.03 19.66 5.72
N ASP A 145 -42.20 20.00 4.73
CA ASP A 145 -41.77 21.38 4.50
C ASP A 145 -42.33 21.94 3.20
N CYS A 146 -43.53 22.54 3.28
CA CYS A 146 -43.97 23.54 2.32
C CYS A 146 -43.72 24.92 2.94
N LEU A 147 -42.53 25.49 2.70
CA LEU A 147 -42.26 26.93 2.49
C LEU A 147 -40.74 27.21 2.56
N GLN A 148 -40.28 27.99 1.58
CA GLN A 148 -38.97 28.66 1.42
C GLN A 148 -37.96 27.99 0.49
N GLU A 149 -38.14 28.28 -0.81
CA GLU A 149 -37.04 28.28 -1.77
C GLU A 149 -36.24 29.58 -1.67
N LYS A 150 -35.04 29.49 -1.11
CA LYS A 150 -33.92 30.36 -1.49
C LYS A 150 -32.77 29.45 -1.91
N ARG A 151 -32.16 29.77 -3.05
CA ARG A 151 -30.95 29.13 -3.57
C ARG A 151 -29.78 29.37 -2.60
N GLU A 152 -29.71 28.58 -1.53
CA GLU A 152 -28.49 28.43 -0.75
C GLU A 152 -27.50 27.57 -1.54
N LYS A 153 -26.20 27.93 -1.48
CA LYS A 153 -25.11 27.09 -2.00
C LYS A 153 -25.32 25.67 -1.48
N ILE A 154 -25.35 24.67 -2.37
CA ILE A 154 -25.49 23.26 -2.01
C ILE A 154 -24.32 22.92 -1.07
N LYS A 155 -24.62 22.83 0.23
CA LYS A 155 -23.63 22.46 1.25
C LYS A 155 -23.27 20.99 1.08
N ASN A 156 -22.01 20.67 1.32
CA ASN A 156 -21.54 19.28 1.38
C ASN A 156 -22.31 18.53 2.47
N LYS A 157 -22.68 17.26 2.21
CA LYS A 157 -23.48 16.43 3.14
C LYS A 157 -22.97 15.00 3.13
N GLY A 158 -23.16 14.28 4.23
CA GLY A 158 -22.93 12.84 4.32
C GLY A 158 -21.46 12.44 4.50
N LYS A 159 -21.25 11.15 4.75
CA LYS A 159 -19.93 10.56 5.04
C LYS A 159 -19.59 9.52 3.98
N LEU A 160 -18.42 9.64 3.36
CA LEU A 160 -17.88 8.66 2.42
C LEU A 160 -16.76 7.89 3.11
N ILE A 161 -16.93 6.58 3.30
CA ILE A 161 -15.88 5.69 3.80
C ILE A 161 -15.29 4.94 2.62
N LEU A 162 -13.97 4.98 2.45
CA LEU A 162 -13.28 4.24 1.40
C LEU A 162 -12.33 3.24 2.02
N ASP A 163 -12.41 2.01 1.55
CA ASP A 163 -11.51 0.94 1.93
C ASP A 163 -11.18 0.09 0.71
N ALA A 164 -10.06 -0.59 0.79
CA ALA A 164 -9.72 -1.62 -0.15
C ALA A 164 -9.72 -2.96 0.57
N THR A 165 -10.10 -4.03 -0.11
CA THR A 165 -10.01 -5.38 0.47
C THR A 165 -9.57 -6.41 -0.57
N CYS A 166 -9.38 -7.67 -0.16
CA CYS A 166 -9.08 -8.78 -1.05
C CYS A 166 -10.22 -9.79 -0.98
N ALA A 167 -10.83 -10.10 -2.12
CA ALA A 167 -11.74 -11.22 -2.25
C ALA A 167 -10.92 -12.50 -2.42
N PRO A 168 -10.87 -13.40 -1.41
CA PRO A 168 -9.99 -14.55 -1.44
C PRO A 168 -10.37 -15.49 -2.58
N ALA A 169 -9.37 -15.91 -3.34
CA ALA A 169 -9.51 -16.96 -4.32
C ALA A 169 -9.41 -18.33 -3.65
N ASP A 170 -10.20 -19.28 -4.14
CA ASP A 170 -10.14 -20.67 -3.68
C ASP A 170 -8.92 -21.38 -4.28
N ILE A 171 -7.76 -21.12 -3.67
CA ILE A 171 -6.50 -21.80 -3.96
C ILE A 171 -5.89 -22.37 -2.70
N LYS A 172 -5.16 -23.48 -2.86
CA LYS A 172 -4.28 -23.98 -1.81
C LYS A 172 -3.23 -22.93 -1.48
N TYR A 173 -2.96 -22.72 -0.19
CA TYR A 173 -1.93 -21.78 0.27
C TYR A 173 -0.60 -22.04 -0.47
N PRO A 174 -0.09 -21.06 -1.24
CA PRO A 174 1.01 -21.27 -2.14
C PRO A 174 2.35 -21.23 -1.40
N THR A 175 3.24 -22.16 -1.78
CA THR A 175 4.63 -22.18 -1.34
C THR A 175 5.50 -22.52 -2.54
N ASP A 176 6.69 -21.92 -2.64
CA ASP A 176 7.62 -22.17 -3.76
C ASP A 176 7.90 -23.65 -3.97
N LEU A 177 8.21 -24.35 -2.88
CA LEU A 177 8.42 -25.80 -2.89
C LEU A 177 7.15 -26.57 -3.31
N GLY A 178 5.97 -26.12 -2.88
CA GLY A 178 4.69 -26.74 -3.22
C GLY A 178 4.35 -26.61 -4.69
N ILE A 179 4.50 -25.40 -5.25
CA ILE A 179 4.22 -25.10 -6.66
C ILE A 179 5.20 -25.86 -7.56
N LEU A 180 6.49 -25.88 -7.23
CA LEU A 180 7.49 -26.63 -8.01
C LEU A 180 7.19 -28.14 -8.01
N ASN A 181 6.75 -28.71 -6.89
CA ASN A 181 6.36 -30.10 -6.86
C ASN A 181 5.07 -30.36 -7.67
N GLN A 182 4.10 -29.44 -7.66
CA GLN A 182 2.93 -29.54 -8.54
C GLN A 182 3.36 -29.51 -10.02
N ALA A 183 4.22 -28.57 -10.40
CA ALA A 183 4.75 -28.44 -11.74
C ALA A 183 5.50 -29.71 -12.20
N ARG A 184 6.30 -30.31 -11.30
CA ARG A 184 6.96 -31.60 -11.55
C ARG A 184 5.94 -32.71 -11.84
N ILE A 185 4.86 -32.82 -11.06
CA ILE A 185 3.83 -33.85 -11.25
C ILE A 185 3.10 -33.65 -12.58
N GLU A 186 2.74 -32.42 -12.93
CA GLU A 186 2.04 -32.14 -14.18
C GLU A 186 2.94 -32.36 -15.40
N THR A 187 4.22 -31.97 -15.36
CA THR A 187 5.17 -32.28 -16.45
C THR A 187 5.37 -33.78 -16.63
N GLU A 188 5.39 -34.56 -15.55
CA GLU A 188 5.44 -36.03 -15.64
C GLU A 188 4.22 -36.62 -16.36
N ARG A 189 3.02 -36.07 -16.14
CA ARG A 189 1.80 -36.47 -16.84
C ARG A 189 1.79 -36.03 -18.30
N ILE A 190 2.32 -34.84 -18.60
CA ILE A 190 2.46 -34.33 -19.97
C ILE A 190 3.40 -35.24 -20.75
N ILE A 191 4.55 -35.62 -20.18
CA ILE A 191 5.48 -36.60 -20.77
C ILE A 191 4.76 -37.92 -21.06
N ASP A 192 3.91 -38.41 -20.15
CA ASP A 192 3.13 -39.64 -20.36
C ASP A 192 2.20 -39.54 -21.57
N ASN A 193 1.53 -38.40 -21.72
CA ASN A 193 0.57 -38.19 -22.81
C ASN A 193 1.25 -37.94 -24.15
N LEU A 194 2.37 -37.20 -24.18
CA LEU A 194 3.16 -36.99 -25.40
C LEU A 194 3.85 -38.27 -25.87
N TYR A 195 4.28 -39.12 -24.94
CA TYR A 195 4.93 -40.38 -25.28
C TYR A 195 3.96 -41.47 -25.81
N LYS A 196 2.70 -41.50 -25.32
CA LYS A 196 1.68 -42.50 -25.75
C LYS A 196 1.61 -42.71 -27.28
N PRO A 197 1.43 -41.67 -28.12
CA PRO A 197 1.36 -41.84 -29.57
C PRO A 197 2.71 -42.21 -30.19
N LEU A 198 3.83 -41.86 -29.55
CA LEU A 198 5.18 -42.16 -30.03
C LEU A 198 5.70 -43.54 -29.61
N ARG A 199 4.93 -44.35 -28.88
CA ARG A 199 5.36 -45.69 -28.44
C ARG A 199 5.83 -46.59 -29.57
N VAL A 200 5.27 -46.42 -30.77
CA VAL A 200 5.64 -47.20 -31.96
C VAL A 200 7.01 -46.76 -32.51
N LYS A 201 7.34 -45.46 -32.43
CA LYS A 201 8.60 -44.88 -32.93
C LYS A 201 9.73 -44.89 -31.90
N LEU A 202 9.43 -44.58 -30.64
CA LEU A 202 10.38 -44.50 -29.54
C LEU A 202 10.28 -45.74 -28.64
N ARG A 203 11.25 -46.65 -28.77
CA ARG A 203 11.32 -47.92 -28.00
C ARG A 203 11.44 -47.73 -26.49
N LYS A 204 11.93 -46.57 -26.02
CA LYS A 204 12.10 -46.28 -24.59
C LYS A 204 11.56 -44.90 -24.23
N LYS A 205 10.79 -44.85 -23.14
CA LYS A 205 10.25 -43.62 -22.57
C LYS A 205 11.34 -42.82 -21.83
N PRO A 206 11.34 -41.48 -21.90
CA PRO A 206 12.25 -40.65 -21.11
C PRO A 206 12.17 -40.93 -19.61
N ARG A 207 13.33 -41.05 -18.95
CA ARG A 207 13.41 -41.39 -17.52
C ARG A 207 13.12 -40.18 -16.64
N THR A 208 11.99 -40.21 -15.93
CA THR A 208 11.61 -39.23 -14.91
C THR A 208 11.94 -39.71 -13.49
N SER A 209 12.39 -38.83 -12.61
CA SER A 209 12.79 -39.15 -11.23
C SER A 209 11.64 -39.15 -10.21
N ARG A 210 10.45 -39.67 -10.58
CA ARG A 210 9.19 -39.47 -9.82
C ARG A 210 9.26 -39.85 -8.35
N ILE A 211 9.78 -41.06 -8.08
CA ILE A 211 9.84 -41.65 -6.73
C ILE A 211 10.83 -40.86 -5.87
N ILE A 212 12.03 -40.61 -6.40
CA ILE A 212 13.10 -39.91 -5.70
C ILE A 212 12.67 -38.47 -5.40
N ALA A 213 12.20 -37.74 -6.41
CA ALA A 213 11.77 -36.36 -6.28
C ALA A 213 10.62 -36.19 -5.29
N ARG A 214 9.64 -37.12 -5.28
CA ARG A 214 8.56 -37.14 -4.28
C ARG A 214 9.09 -37.40 -2.87
N LYS A 215 10.01 -38.36 -2.70
CA LYS A 215 10.62 -38.66 -1.39
C LYS A 215 11.36 -37.45 -0.84
N GLU A 216 12.13 -36.76 -1.68
CA GLU A 216 12.84 -35.54 -1.28
C GLU A 216 11.92 -34.37 -0.93
N TYR A 217 10.85 -34.17 -1.70
CA TYR A 217 9.81 -33.18 -1.37
C TYR A 217 9.16 -33.49 0.00
N LEU A 218 8.73 -34.73 0.23
CA LEU A 218 8.05 -35.13 1.46
C LEU A 218 8.92 -34.99 2.71
N LYS A 219 10.24 -35.17 2.59
CA LYS A 219 11.19 -34.96 3.71
C LYS A 219 11.13 -33.53 4.27
N VAL A 220 10.83 -32.54 3.42
CA VAL A 220 10.78 -31.13 3.80
C VAL A 220 9.35 -30.69 4.07
N ALA A 221 8.40 -31.09 3.23
CA ALA A 221 6.99 -30.70 3.36
C ALA A 221 6.30 -31.21 4.63
N LYS A 222 6.78 -32.29 5.24
CA LYS A 222 6.23 -32.86 6.49
C LYS A 222 6.79 -32.21 7.76
N LYS A 223 7.83 -31.37 7.67
CA LYS A 223 8.43 -30.73 8.85
C LYS A 223 7.59 -29.55 9.30
N ARG A 224 7.37 -29.44 10.62
CA ARG A 224 6.62 -28.31 11.24
C ARG A 224 7.38 -26.98 11.14
N LYS A 225 8.71 -27.01 11.27
CA LYS A 225 9.61 -25.86 11.08
C LYS A 225 10.73 -26.27 10.13
N VAL A 226 11.02 -25.43 9.13
CA VAL A 226 12.04 -25.68 8.10
C VAL A 226 12.94 -24.46 8.04
N SER A 227 14.25 -24.65 8.16
CA SER A 227 15.21 -23.55 8.07
C SER A 227 15.28 -23.00 6.65
N TYR A 228 15.75 -21.74 6.51
CA TYR A 228 15.93 -21.11 5.21
C TYR A 228 16.82 -21.96 4.27
N GLN A 229 17.97 -22.43 4.78
CA GLN A 229 18.92 -23.24 4.02
C GLN A 229 18.32 -24.57 3.56
N GLU A 230 17.57 -25.25 4.43
CA GLU A 230 16.90 -26.50 4.08
C GLU A 230 15.86 -26.29 2.96
N ARG A 231 15.06 -25.22 3.07
CA ARG A 231 14.05 -24.85 2.07
C ARG A 231 14.71 -24.53 0.72
N ARG A 232 15.76 -23.70 0.72
CA ARG A 232 16.52 -23.31 -0.47
C ARG A 232 17.16 -24.51 -1.17
N LYS A 233 17.70 -25.47 -0.41
CA LYS A 233 18.25 -26.74 -0.94
C LYS A 233 17.16 -27.61 -1.57
N ALA A 234 15.97 -27.66 -0.96
CA ALA A 234 14.84 -28.42 -1.48
C ALA A 234 14.29 -27.82 -2.78
N ILE A 235 14.17 -26.49 -2.84
CA ILE A 235 13.78 -25.75 -4.05
C ILE A 235 14.76 -26.04 -5.19
N GLY A 236 16.07 -25.91 -4.95
CA GLY A 236 17.10 -26.21 -5.96
C GLY A 236 17.04 -27.64 -6.49
N LYS A 237 16.69 -28.62 -5.65
CA LYS A 237 16.47 -30.02 -6.09
C LYS A 237 15.22 -30.15 -6.98
N GLN A 238 14.11 -29.53 -6.61
CA GLN A 238 12.90 -29.55 -7.45
C GLN A 238 13.11 -28.84 -8.78
N LEU A 239 13.84 -27.72 -8.81
CA LEU A 239 14.23 -27.02 -10.04
C LEU A 239 15.02 -27.93 -10.98
N LYS A 240 16.00 -28.70 -10.47
CA LYS A 240 16.76 -29.66 -11.27
C LYS A 240 15.87 -30.75 -11.89
N TYR A 241 14.90 -31.28 -11.14
CA TYR A 241 13.95 -32.26 -11.68
C TYR A 241 13.02 -31.66 -12.72
N LEU A 242 12.54 -30.43 -12.48
CA LEU A 242 11.66 -29.74 -13.39
C LEU A 242 12.39 -29.38 -14.70
N LYS A 243 13.63 -28.88 -14.64
CA LYS A 243 14.51 -28.64 -15.79
C LYS A 243 14.64 -29.90 -16.65
N LYS A 244 14.93 -31.04 -16.03
CA LYS A 244 15.03 -32.32 -16.73
C LYS A 244 13.71 -32.72 -17.40
N ASN A 245 12.58 -32.53 -16.73
CA ASN A 245 11.28 -32.85 -17.31
C ASN A 245 10.93 -31.93 -18.49
N LEU A 246 11.24 -30.64 -18.41
CA LEU A 246 11.04 -29.70 -19.51
C LEU A 246 11.92 -30.07 -20.72
N GLY A 247 13.19 -30.41 -20.50
CA GLY A 247 14.06 -30.93 -21.57
C GLY A 247 13.51 -32.21 -22.22
N ASN A 248 13.04 -33.18 -21.42
CA ASN A 248 12.40 -34.39 -21.97
C ASN A 248 11.15 -34.07 -22.82
N ILE A 249 10.40 -33.02 -22.47
CA ILE A 249 9.23 -32.59 -23.25
C ILE A 249 9.69 -32.00 -24.58
N GLU A 250 10.73 -31.17 -24.58
CA GLU A 250 11.35 -30.62 -25.78
C GLU A 250 11.89 -31.72 -26.71
N ASP A 251 12.61 -32.71 -26.17
CA ASP A 251 13.11 -33.87 -26.91
C ASP A 251 11.97 -34.67 -27.56
N LEU A 252 10.85 -34.86 -26.84
CA LEU A 252 9.68 -35.57 -27.38
C LEU A 252 9.01 -34.77 -28.51
N ILE A 253 8.94 -33.45 -28.39
CA ILE A 253 8.42 -32.57 -29.44
C ILE A 253 9.32 -32.67 -30.69
N GLN A 254 10.65 -32.61 -30.51
CA GLN A 254 11.61 -32.79 -31.60
C GLN A 254 11.52 -34.19 -32.25
N ALA A 255 11.23 -35.22 -31.46
CA ALA A 255 10.98 -36.58 -31.96
C ALA A 255 9.61 -36.75 -32.66
N GLY A 256 8.84 -35.67 -32.84
CA GLY A 256 7.58 -35.64 -33.59
C GLY A 256 6.31 -35.77 -32.72
N ALA A 257 6.38 -35.52 -31.41
CA ALA A 257 5.17 -35.44 -30.59
C ALA A 257 4.39 -34.16 -30.91
N SER A 258 3.17 -34.30 -31.43
CA SER A 258 2.26 -33.15 -31.61
C SER A 258 1.70 -32.69 -30.27
N LEU A 259 1.78 -31.37 -30.01
CA LEU A 259 1.13 -30.73 -28.87
C LEU A 259 -0.40 -30.86 -28.92
N GLU A 260 -1.00 -31.14 -30.07
CA GLU A 260 -2.44 -31.38 -30.22
C GLU A 260 -2.96 -32.57 -29.41
N ASN A 261 -2.09 -33.51 -29.07
CA ASN A 261 -2.40 -34.63 -28.18
C ASN A 261 -2.60 -34.20 -26.72
N LEU A 262 -2.30 -32.94 -26.38
CA LEU A 262 -2.56 -32.35 -25.08
C LEU A 262 -3.89 -31.60 -25.10
N SER A 263 -4.68 -31.80 -24.03
CA SER A 263 -5.86 -30.96 -23.79
C SER A 263 -5.47 -29.49 -23.69
N LYS A 264 -6.40 -28.58 -24.02
CA LYS A 264 -6.21 -27.12 -23.87
C LYS A 264 -5.71 -26.75 -22.46
N ARG A 265 -6.22 -27.43 -21.43
CA ARG A 265 -5.80 -27.25 -20.03
C ARG A 265 -4.32 -27.63 -19.82
N GLN A 266 -3.86 -28.73 -20.42
CA GLN A 266 -2.46 -29.17 -20.29
C GLN A 266 -1.50 -28.24 -21.05
N LYS A 267 -1.90 -27.73 -22.22
CA LYS A 267 -1.11 -26.73 -22.97
C LYS A 267 -0.90 -25.47 -22.14
N ASN A 268 -2.00 -24.87 -21.65
CA ASN A 268 -1.94 -23.67 -20.81
C ASN A 268 -1.15 -23.90 -19.50
N CYS A 269 -1.29 -25.10 -18.92
CA CYS A 269 -0.53 -25.47 -17.73
C CYS A 269 0.98 -25.59 -18.02
N LEU A 270 1.36 -26.15 -19.17
CA LEU A 270 2.77 -26.26 -19.57
C LEU A 270 3.42 -24.87 -19.75
N GLU A 271 2.73 -23.95 -20.40
CA GLU A 271 3.19 -22.56 -20.55
C GLU A 271 3.36 -21.88 -19.18
N THR A 272 2.40 -22.08 -18.29
CA THR A 272 2.47 -21.57 -16.91
C THR A 272 3.67 -22.17 -16.16
N ILE A 273 3.92 -23.46 -16.32
CA ILE A 273 5.04 -24.16 -15.68
C ILE A 273 6.39 -23.62 -16.17
N LYS A 274 6.53 -23.31 -17.46
CA LYS A 274 7.75 -22.70 -18.01
C LYS A 274 8.04 -21.36 -17.33
N LYS A 275 7.04 -20.47 -17.24
CA LYS A 275 7.15 -19.18 -16.54
C LYS A 275 7.47 -19.34 -15.05
N VAL A 276 6.83 -20.29 -14.37
CA VAL A 276 7.13 -20.60 -12.96
C VAL A 276 8.57 -21.06 -12.80
N TYR A 277 9.06 -21.92 -13.69
CA TYR A 277 10.44 -22.39 -13.66
C TYR A 277 11.43 -21.23 -13.83
N GLU A 278 11.22 -20.35 -14.81
CA GLU A 278 12.03 -19.14 -15.03
C GLU A 278 12.06 -18.23 -13.80
N GLN A 279 10.89 -17.89 -13.26
CA GLN A 279 10.74 -17.06 -12.06
C GLN A 279 11.49 -17.67 -10.86
N GLN A 280 11.26 -18.96 -10.58
CA GLN A 280 11.84 -19.64 -9.44
C GLN A 280 13.35 -19.88 -9.61
N GLN A 281 13.83 -20.09 -10.83
CA GLN A 281 15.25 -20.22 -11.15
C GLN A 281 15.97 -18.89 -10.89
N SER A 282 15.43 -17.78 -11.39
CA SER A 282 16.00 -16.44 -11.17
C SER A 282 16.04 -16.06 -9.68
N MET A 283 14.94 -16.29 -8.95
CA MET A 283 14.88 -16.06 -7.50
C MET A 283 15.88 -16.94 -6.74
N TRP A 284 16.05 -18.19 -7.18
CA TRP A 284 17.01 -19.10 -6.56
C TRP A 284 18.45 -18.64 -6.85
N GLU A 285 18.82 -18.26 -8.06
CA GLU A 285 20.18 -17.81 -8.42
C GLU A 285 20.56 -16.51 -7.71
N ASN A 286 19.67 -15.51 -7.74
CA ASN A 286 19.92 -14.17 -7.21
C ASN A 286 19.70 -14.03 -5.70
N ASN A 287 19.30 -15.12 -5.02
CA ASN A 287 18.98 -15.12 -3.59
C ASN A 287 17.88 -14.10 -3.21
N THR A 288 16.90 -13.87 -4.09
CA THR A 288 15.76 -12.98 -3.88
C THR A 288 14.47 -13.75 -3.57
N GLN A 289 13.50 -13.09 -2.93
CA GLN A 289 12.18 -13.67 -2.62
C GLN A 289 11.03 -13.04 -3.41
N SER A 290 11.34 -12.09 -4.29
CA SER A 290 10.38 -11.33 -5.09
C SER A 290 10.73 -11.42 -6.58
N VAL A 291 9.68 -11.40 -7.41
CA VAL A 291 9.78 -11.33 -8.87
C VAL A 291 8.51 -10.65 -9.41
N PRO A 292 8.62 -9.81 -10.45
CA PRO A 292 7.43 -9.22 -11.08
C PRO A 292 6.45 -10.30 -11.56
N GLN A 293 5.15 -10.02 -11.40
CA GLN A 293 4.06 -10.92 -11.82
C GLN A 293 4.21 -12.36 -11.30
N ARG A 294 4.66 -12.52 -10.05
CA ARG A 294 4.89 -13.83 -9.42
C ARG A 294 3.67 -14.75 -9.54
N ILE A 295 3.87 -15.92 -10.14
CA ILE A 295 2.84 -16.95 -10.26
C ILE A 295 2.80 -17.77 -8.97
N VAL A 296 1.61 -17.83 -8.35
CA VAL A 296 1.39 -18.56 -7.10
C VAL A 296 0.49 -19.80 -7.27
N SER A 297 -0.13 -19.98 -8.44
CA SER A 297 -1.00 -21.12 -8.73
C SER A 297 -0.90 -21.54 -10.19
N LEU A 298 -0.75 -22.85 -10.44
CA LEU A 298 -0.71 -23.39 -11.80
C LEU A 298 -2.08 -23.43 -12.48
N THR A 299 -3.16 -23.51 -11.68
CA THR A 299 -4.54 -23.57 -12.21
C THR A 299 -5.15 -22.19 -12.35
N GLN A 300 -4.67 -21.22 -11.57
CA GLN A 300 -5.13 -19.83 -11.57
C GLN A 300 -3.91 -18.88 -11.66
N PRO A 301 -3.24 -18.84 -12.83
CA PRO A 301 -1.96 -18.15 -12.98
C PRO A 301 -2.06 -16.62 -12.97
N HIS A 302 -3.26 -16.05 -12.99
CA HIS A 302 -3.51 -14.61 -12.89
C HIS A 302 -3.55 -14.12 -11.42
N ILE A 303 -3.66 -15.03 -10.45
CA ILE A 303 -3.64 -14.65 -9.03
C ILE A 303 -2.24 -14.16 -8.67
N ARG A 304 -2.20 -13.06 -7.92
CA ARG A 304 -0.99 -12.47 -7.36
C ARG A 304 -1.01 -12.55 -5.83
N PRO A 305 0.17 -12.61 -5.19
CA PRO A 305 0.27 -12.32 -3.77
C PRO A 305 -0.09 -10.85 -3.54
N ILE A 306 -1.08 -10.57 -2.70
CA ILE A 306 -1.43 -9.23 -2.27
C ILE A 306 -0.96 -9.09 -0.83
N VAL A 307 0.11 -8.33 -0.64
CA VAL A 307 0.61 -8.02 0.69
C VAL A 307 -0.38 -7.07 1.35
N ARG A 308 -1.07 -7.57 2.38
CA ARG A 308 -2.01 -6.82 3.20
C ARG A 308 -1.55 -7.00 4.62
N GLY A 309 -1.15 -5.94 5.32
CA GLY A 309 -0.55 -6.00 6.65
C GLY A 309 -1.45 -6.57 7.77
N LYS A 310 -2.52 -7.33 7.48
CA LYS A 310 -3.41 -7.95 8.45
C LYS A 310 -2.62 -8.91 9.36
N VAL A 311 -2.86 -8.80 10.67
CA VAL A 311 -2.21 -9.65 11.68
C VAL A 311 -2.54 -11.13 11.39
N GLY A 312 -1.51 -11.99 11.34
CA GLY A 312 -1.66 -13.43 11.10
C GLY A 312 -1.85 -13.89 9.64
N LYS A 313 -2.29 -13.00 8.73
CA LYS A 313 -2.41 -13.26 7.28
C LYS A 313 -1.79 -12.09 6.48
N PRO A 314 -0.46 -11.97 6.46
CA PRO A 314 0.23 -10.84 5.83
C PRO A 314 0.12 -10.83 4.30
N ILE A 315 -0.24 -11.96 3.70
CA ILE A 315 -0.41 -12.12 2.26
C ILE A 315 -1.76 -12.78 2.00
N GLU A 316 -2.58 -12.11 1.21
CA GLU A 316 -3.86 -12.62 0.71
C GLU A 316 -3.71 -12.99 -0.78
N PHE A 317 -4.51 -13.94 -1.24
CA PHE A 317 -4.50 -14.41 -2.61
C PHE A 317 -5.89 -14.29 -3.17
N GLY A 318 -6.10 -13.44 -4.16
CA GLY A 318 -7.43 -13.08 -4.59
C GLY A 318 -7.48 -11.87 -5.49
N ALA A 319 -8.70 -11.39 -5.77
CA ALA A 319 -8.91 -10.14 -6.46
C ALA A 319 -8.89 -8.99 -5.44
N LYS A 320 -8.09 -7.97 -5.72
CA LYS A 320 -8.09 -6.72 -4.96
C LYS A 320 -9.32 -5.90 -5.32
N LEU A 321 -10.07 -5.46 -4.32
CA LEU A 321 -11.26 -4.64 -4.45
C LEU A 321 -10.99 -3.25 -3.84
N SER A 322 -11.51 -2.20 -4.46
CA SER A 322 -11.69 -0.88 -3.85
C SER A 322 -13.18 -0.65 -3.70
N VAL A 323 -13.59 -0.21 -2.51
CA VAL A 323 -14.98 -0.19 -2.06
C VAL A 323 -15.27 1.14 -1.40
N SER A 324 -16.38 1.76 -1.78
CA SER A 324 -16.95 2.93 -1.12
C SER A 324 -18.18 2.54 -0.32
N CYS A 325 -18.29 3.09 0.89
CA CYS A 325 -19.42 2.88 1.79
C CYS A 325 -20.04 4.23 2.17
N VAL A 326 -21.36 4.34 2.01
CA VAL A 326 -22.16 5.53 2.31
C VAL A 326 -23.46 5.08 2.95
N ASP A 327 -23.73 5.48 4.20
CA ASP A 327 -24.98 5.19 4.92
C ASP A 327 -25.43 3.71 4.84
N ASN A 328 -24.47 2.79 4.99
CA ASN A 328 -24.59 1.32 4.87
C ASN A 328 -24.73 0.75 3.45
N TYR A 329 -24.74 1.60 2.42
CA TYR A 329 -24.62 1.16 1.03
C TYR A 329 -23.18 0.97 0.64
N VAL A 330 -22.91 -0.10 -0.12
CA VAL A 330 -21.56 -0.49 -0.54
C VAL A 330 -21.49 -0.49 -2.06
N PHE A 331 -20.54 0.26 -2.61
CA PHE A 331 -20.27 0.32 -4.04
C PHE A 331 -18.89 -0.25 -4.34
N LEU A 332 -18.79 -1.03 -5.42
CA LEU A 332 -17.53 -1.62 -5.85
C LEU A 332 -16.86 -0.69 -6.87
N ASP A 333 -15.93 0.14 -6.44
CA ASP A 333 -15.32 1.13 -7.35
C ASP A 333 -14.34 0.51 -8.35
N LYS A 334 -13.59 -0.51 -7.91
CA LYS A 334 -12.60 -1.20 -8.75
C LYS A 334 -12.37 -2.63 -8.28
N ILE A 335 -12.20 -3.53 -9.23
CA ILE A 335 -11.76 -4.92 -9.01
C ILE A 335 -10.60 -5.24 -9.94
N SER A 336 -9.53 -5.83 -9.40
CA SER A 336 -8.35 -6.20 -10.18
C SER A 336 -7.66 -7.42 -9.59
N TRP A 337 -7.15 -8.30 -10.45
CA TRP A 337 -6.27 -9.41 -10.04
C TRP A 337 -4.82 -8.97 -9.83
N GLU A 338 -4.45 -7.81 -10.37
CA GLU A 338 -3.17 -7.15 -10.13
C GLU A 338 -3.29 -6.19 -8.94
N ASN A 339 -2.21 -6.03 -8.18
CA ASN A 339 -2.15 -5.08 -7.07
C ASN A 339 -2.14 -3.65 -7.64
N PHE A 340 -3.03 -2.78 -7.18
CA PHE A 340 -3.08 -1.36 -7.56
C PHE A 340 -2.98 -0.48 -6.32
N ASN A 341 -2.45 0.73 -6.47
CA ASN A 341 -2.44 1.73 -5.39
C ASN A 341 -3.84 2.33 -5.25
N GLU A 342 -4.45 2.21 -4.07
CA GLU A 342 -5.83 2.64 -3.87
C GLU A 342 -5.93 4.16 -3.74
N SER A 343 -4.84 4.82 -3.33
CA SER A 343 -4.80 6.26 -3.17
C SER A 343 -5.10 7.01 -4.46
N CYS A 344 -4.63 6.52 -5.60
CA CYS A 344 -4.82 7.15 -6.92
C CYS A 344 -6.28 7.26 -7.37
N HIS A 345 -7.21 6.58 -6.69
CA HIS A 345 -8.63 6.54 -7.06
C HIS A 345 -9.52 7.46 -6.20
N LEU A 346 -8.96 8.14 -5.19
CA LEU A 346 -9.74 8.96 -4.25
C LEU A 346 -10.58 10.02 -4.95
N LYS A 347 -9.98 10.80 -5.87
CA LYS A 347 -10.69 11.85 -6.61
C LYS A 347 -11.84 11.29 -7.45
N GLU A 348 -11.60 10.19 -8.17
CA GLU A 348 -12.61 9.51 -8.97
C GLU A 348 -13.78 9.02 -8.09
N GLN A 349 -13.50 8.52 -6.90
CA GLN A 349 -14.51 8.04 -5.94
C GLN A 349 -15.34 9.18 -5.34
N VAL A 350 -14.72 10.33 -5.05
CA VAL A 350 -15.42 11.54 -4.59
C VAL A 350 -16.31 12.13 -5.70
N GLU A 351 -15.85 12.13 -6.95
CA GLU A 351 -16.70 12.56 -8.08
C GLU A 351 -17.86 11.59 -8.31
N LYS A 352 -17.64 10.27 -8.21
CA LYS A 352 -18.73 9.27 -8.25
C LYS A 352 -19.76 9.48 -7.13
N TYR A 353 -19.32 9.90 -5.94
CA TYR A 353 -20.23 10.29 -4.85
C TYR A 353 -21.12 11.45 -5.29
N LYS A 354 -20.53 12.53 -5.82
CA LYS A 354 -21.28 13.69 -6.30
C LYS A 354 -22.24 13.35 -7.44
N GLU A 355 -21.84 12.51 -8.40
CA GLU A 355 -22.75 12.05 -9.45
C GLU A 355 -23.95 11.28 -8.89
N THR A 356 -23.76 10.52 -7.80
CA THR A 356 -24.79 9.66 -7.23
C THR A 356 -25.76 10.44 -6.32
N PHE A 357 -25.23 11.32 -5.47
CA PHE A 357 -26.00 12.02 -4.44
C PHE A 357 -26.30 13.49 -4.80
N GLY A 358 -25.67 14.05 -5.84
CA GLY A 358 -25.86 15.43 -6.30
C GLY A 358 -25.07 16.50 -5.54
N TYR A 359 -24.28 16.10 -4.54
CA TYR A 359 -23.46 16.99 -3.71
C TYR A 359 -22.14 16.30 -3.29
N TYR A 360 -21.13 17.07 -2.88
CA TYR A 360 -19.88 16.51 -2.34
C TYR A 360 -20.05 16.02 -0.89
N PRO A 361 -19.28 15.00 -0.46
CA PRO A 361 -19.34 14.51 0.91
C PRO A 361 -18.86 15.56 1.90
N GLU A 362 -19.46 15.61 3.09
CA GLU A 362 -19.01 16.49 4.18
C GLU A 362 -17.68 16.02 4.77
N SER A 363 -17.52 14.69 4.89
CA SER A 363 -16.28 14.09 5.34
C SER A 363 -15.95 12.81 4.56
N VAL A 364 -14.67 12.63 4.26
CA VAL A 364 -14.14 11.42 3.62
C VAL A 364 -13.24 10.70 4.63
N HIS A 365 -13.62 9.47 4.95
CA HIS A 365 -12.95 8.60 5.91
C HIS A 365 -12.20 7.53 5.13
N VAL A 366 -10.89 7.67 5.12
CA VAL A 366 -9.98 6.81 4.39
C VAL A 366 -8.85 6.38 5.30
N ASP A 367 -8.29 5.21 5.02
CA ASP A 367 -6.98 4.87 5.56
C ASP A 367 -5.95 5.93 5.16
N LYS A 368 -4.94 6.11 6.00
CA LYS A 368 -3.88 7.11 5.76
C LYS A 368 -3.25 6.96 4.35
N VAL A 369 -3.35 5.78 3.70
CA VAL A 369 -2.80 5.44 2.38
C VAL A 369 -3.33 6.36 1.29
N TYR A 370 -4.60 6.77 1.41
CA TYR A 370 -5.28 7.62 0.43
C TYR A 370 -4.83 9.10 0.48
N ARG A 371 -4.05 9.52 1.49
CA ARG A 371 -3.66 10.92 1.74
C ARG A 371 -2.38 11.34 0.99
N ASN A 372 -2.36 11.12 -0.32
CA ASN A 372 -1.27 11.58 -1.20
C ASN A 372 -1.31 13.10 -1.44
N ILE A 373 -0.16 13.72 -1.78
CA ILE A 373 0.04 15.18 -1.96
C ILE A 373 -0.96 15.77 -2.97
N ASP A 374 -1.29 15.05 -4.05
CA ASP A 374 -2.26 15.48 -5.08
C ASP A 374 -3.68 15.76 -4.54
N HIS A 375 -4.07 15.13 -3.43
CA HIS A 375 -5.41 15.33 -2.83
C HIS A 375 -5.43 16.41 -1.74
N ARG A 376 -4.25 16.92 -1.33
CA ARG A 376 -4.16 18.07 -0.42
C ARG A 376 -4.43 19.39 -1.16
N LEU A 377 -4.16 19.44 -2.48
CA LEU A 377 -4.29 20.65 -3.30
C LEU A 377 -5.73 20.92 -3.78
N THR A 378 -6.60 19.90 -3.87
CA THR A 378 -7.99 20.09 -4.35
C THR A 378 -8.92 20.75 -3.33
N GLY A 379 -8.47 20.96 -2.09
CA GLY A 379 -9.28 21.52 -1.01
C GLY A 379 -9.19 23.03 -0.83
N LYS A 380 -8.33 23.75 -1.57
CA LYS A 380 -8.06 25.18 -1.33
C LYS A 380 -7.72 25.98 -2.59
N GLU A 381 -8.58 26.05 -3.60
CA GLU A 381 -8.41 27.08 -4.65
C GLU A 381 -9.73 27.69 -5.13
N GLU A 382 -10.45 28.34 -4.22
CA GLU A 382 -11.10 29.61 -4.60
C GLU A 382 -10.03 30.70 -4.40
N GLY A 383 -9.26 31.05 -5.43
CA GLY A 383 -8.34 32.21 -5.36
C GLY A 383 -7.02 32.16 -6.14
N LEU A 384 -6.66 31.05 -6.80
CA LEU A 384 -5.43 30.99 -7.59
C LEU A 384 -5.62 31.71 -8.93
N MET A 385 -4.78 32.72 -9.19
CA MET A 385 -4.94 33.64 -10.34
C MET A 385 -4.24 33.13 -11.62
N ALA A 386 -3.12 32.42 -11.49
CA ALA A 386 -2.42 31.73 -12.58
C ALA A 386 -1.43 30.69 -12.03
N TYR A 387 -1.14 29.64 -12.79
CA TYR A 387 -0.16 28.60 -12.47
C TYR A 387 0.64 28.23 -13.73
N TYR A 388 1.93 28.50 -13.72
CA TYR A 388 2.82 28.23 -14.86
C TYR A 388 3.74 27.07 -14.50
N PRO A 389 3.47 25.84 -14.99
CA PRO A 389 4.31 24.69 -14.69
C PRO A 389 5.67 24.72 -15.42
N LEU A 390 5.86 25.68 -16.34
CA LEU A 390 7.12 25.91 -17.08
C LEU A 390 7.68 24.63 -17.72
N ASN A 391 6.81 23.82 -18.31
CA ASN A 391 7.16 22.56 -18.98
C ASN A 391 7.42 22.77 -20.48
N GLY A 392 8.33 23.70 -20.82
CA GLY A 392 8.66 24.03 -22.22
C GLY A 392 7.87 25.20 -22.83
N ASP A 393 6.92 25.78 -22.09
CA ASP A 393 6.29 27.07 -22.39
C ASP A 393 5.96 27.84 -21.09
N ALA A 394 5.48 29.08 -21.20
CA ALA A 394 4.96 29.86 -20.07
C ALA A 394 3.43 29.89 -20.07
N SER A 395 2.78 28.75 -20.35
CA SER A 395 1.32 28.68 -20.37
C SER A 395 0.74 28.56 -18.96
N ASP A 396 -0.26 29.40 -18.64
CA ASP A 396 -1.08 29.24 -17.44
C ASP A 396 -1.97 27.99 -17.56
N SER A 397 -1.82 27.06 -16.62
CA SER A 397 -2.57 25.80 -16.53
C SER A 397 -3.84 25.90 -15.69
N THR A 398 -4.16 27.08 -15.15
CA THR A 398 -5.47 27.36 -14.54
C THR A 398 -6.53 27.66 -15.60
N SER A 399 -7.79 27.73 -15.18
CA SER A 399 -8.90 28.14 -16.05
C SER A 399 -8.83 29.61 -16.50
N ASN A 400 -7.93 30.42 -15.92
CA ASN A 400 -7.88 31.87 -16.13
C ASN A 400 -7.08 32.28 -17.38
N LYS A 401 -6.29 31.37 -17.97
CA LYS A 401 -5.57 31.54 -19.25
C LYS A 401 -4.65 32.76 -19.32
N ASN A 402 -4.03 33.15 -18.21
CA ASN A 402 -3.11 34.27 -18.16
C ASN A 402 -1.73 33.89 -18.74
N HIS A 403 -1.60 33.43 -19.98
CA HIS A 403 -0.33 32.94 -20.52
C HIS A 403 0.79 34.01 -20.47
N GLY A 404 1.96 33.62 -19.98
CA GLY A 404 3.15 34.47 -19.91
C GLY A 404 3.95 34.48 -21.22
N THR A 405 4.71 35.55 -21.46
CA THR A 405 5.65 35.68 -22.58
C THR A 405 7.10 35.61 -22.10
N ILE A 406 7.92 34.79 -22.76
CA ILE A 406 9.31 34.55 -22.38
C ILE A 406 10.23 35.48 -23.19
N HIS A 407 11.07 36.27 -22.49
CA HIS A 407 12.09 37.12 -23.11
C HIS A 407 13.49 36.68 -22.68
N GLY A 408 14.27 36.13 -23.62
CA GLY A 408 15.70 35.84 -23.44
C GLY A 408 16.06 34.58 -22.64
N GLY A 409 15.09 33.82 -22.11
CA GLY A 409 15.33 32.53 -21.44
C GLY A 409 15.43 31.37 -22.45
N THR A 410 16.36 30.43 -22.21
CA THR A 410 16.52 29.20 -23.02
C THR A 410 16.15 27.96 -22.20
N TRP A 411 15.47 26.99 -22.82
CA TRP A 411 15.05 25.74 -22.18
C TRP A 411 16.21 24.74 -22.07
N THR A 412 16.41 24.16 -20.89
CA THR A 412 17.29 23.02 -20.65
C THR A 412 16.48 21.87 -20.05
N GLN A 413 16.80 20.63 -20.44
CA GLN A 413 16.07 19.44 -20.04
C GLN A 413 16.89 18.68 -18.99
N GLU A 414 16.40 18.65 -17.75
CA GLU A 414 16.99 17.90 -16.62
C GLU A 414 16.00 16.86 -16.10
N ASN A 415 16.52 15.70 -15.65
CA ASN A 415 15.70 14.69 -14.97
C ASN A 415 15.49 15.09 -13.52
N LEU A 416 14.25 15.49 -13.21
CA LEU A 416 13.83 15.91 -11.87
C LEU A 416 13.48 14.68 -11.01
N GLU A 417 14.48 14.09 -10.33
CA GLU A 417 14.34 12.89 -9.48
C GLU A 417 13.37 13.03 -8.29
N PHE A 418 12.86 14.24 -7.99
CA PHE A 418 11.96 14.50 -6.85
C PHE A 418 10.47 14.20 -7.14
N LEU A 419 10.13 13.72 -8.33
CA LEU A 419 8.77 13.31 -8.69
C LEU A 419 8.70 11.78 -8.89
N GLU A 420 8.55 11.03 -7.79
CA GLU A 420 8.02 9.65 -7.79
C GLU A 420 6.91 9.43 -6.74
N PRO A 421 5.97 8.48 -6.96
CA PRO A 421 4.61 8.52 -6.44
C PRO A 421 4.41 7.85 -5.06
N LEU A 422 3.59 8.50 -4.24
CA LEU A 422 3.30 8.17 -2.83
C LEU A 422 2.55 6.83 -2.60
N LYS A 423 3.07 6.02 -1.67
CA LYS A 423 2.35 4.95 -0.94
C LYS A 423 2.31 5.29 0.55
N GLY A 424 1.13 5.53 1.12
CA GLY A 424 0.94 5.48 2.57
C GLY A 424 0.75 4.04 3.08
N THR A 425 0.69 3.70 4.38
CA THR A 425 0.86 4.42 5.68
C THR A 425 0.59 3.42 6.82
N GLU A 426 1.09 3.73 8.03
CA GLU A 426 1.03 2.90 9.24
C GLU A 426 -0.36 2.49 9.78
N LYS A 427 -0.35 1.33 10.47
CA LYS A 427 -1.26 0.88 11.53
C LYS A 427 -1.10 1.68 12.83
N PRO A 428 -2.06 1.60 13.78
CA PRO A 428 -1.78 1.83 15.19
C PRO A 428 -1.66 0.53 16.01
N ALA A 429 -0.67 0.61 16.91
CA ALA A 429 -0.59 0.15 18.30
C ALA A 429 -0.76 -1.33 18.69
N ASN A 430 0.38 -1.84 19.21
CA ASN A 430 0.56 -2.75 20.34
C ASN A 430 0.61 -4.26 20.10
N VAL A 431 1.79 -4.79 19.71
CA VAL A 431 2.38 -6.04 20.22
C VAL A 431 3.93 -5.93 20.12
N ASP A 432 4.60 -6.03 21.27
CA ASP A 432 6.03 -6.32 21.55
C ASP A 432 7.10 -5.94 20.50
N ARG A 433 7.88 -4.91 20.83
CA ARG A 433 9.06 -4.43 20.10
C ARG A 433 10.09 -5.56 19.93
N GLU A 434 10.26 -6.08 18.71
CA GLU A 434 11.48 -6.79 18.32
C GLU A 434 12.63 -5.77 18.36
N GLN A 435 13.44 -5.85 19.42
CA GLN A 435 14.61 -5.00 19.65
C GLN A 435 15.70 -5.34 18.63
N ASN A 436 15.88 -4.49 17.62
CA ASN A 436 17.02 -4.56 16.70
C ASN A 436 18.04 -3.47 17.10
N PRO A 437 19.05 -3.79 17.92
CA PRO A 437 20.00 -2.79 18.40
C PRO A 437 20.71 -2.12 17.22
N GLN A 438 20.86 -0.81 17.32
CA GLN A 438 21.57 0.04 16.35
C GLN A 438 22.96 0.35 16.88
N SER A 439 23.92 0.49 15.96
CA SER A 439 25.24 1.00 16.34
C SER A 439 25.11 2.50 16.62
N VAL A 440 25.70 2.98 17.72
CA VAL A 440 25.85 4.41 18.04
C VAL A 440 27.27 4.68 18.49
N LEU A 441 27.73 5.91 18.27
CA LEU A 441 29.07 6.32 18.69
C LEU A 441 29.03 6.86 20.12
N ASN A 442 29.89 6.30 20.98
CA ASN A 442 30.09 6.70 22.36
C ASN A 442 31.38 7.50 22.49
N PHE A 443 31.29 8.67 23.13
CA PHE A 443 32.35 9.63 23.39
C PHE A 443 32.72 9.60 24.87
N ASP A 444 34.02 9.57 25.17
CA ASP A 444 34.54 9.37 26.53
C ASP A 444 34.69 10.65 27.37
N GLY A 445 34.61 11.83 26.73
CA GLY A 445 34.74 13.13 27.36
C GLY A 445 36.17 13.64 27.56
N GLN A 446 37.16 13.04 26.90
CA GLN A 446 38.58 13.43 27.01
C GLN A 446 39.17 13.93 25.70
N ASP A 447 39.10 13.13 24.64
CA ASP A 447 39.71 13.45 23.33
C ASP A 447 38.88 12.98 22.11
N ASP A 448 37.71 12.38 22.36
CA ASP A 448 36.82 11.85 21.31
C ASP A 448 36.02 12.93 20.58
N TYR A 449 36.09 12.99 19.24
CA TYR A 449 35.24 13.84 18.39
C TYR A 449 35.19 13.36 16.94
N ILE A 450 34.22 13.86 16.17
CA ILE A 450 34.18 13.73 14.71
C ILE A 450 34.46 15.09 14.10
N GLU A 451 35.42 15.14 13.19
CA GLU A 451 35.71 16.31 12.37
C GLU A 451 34.97 16.22 11.04
N ILE A 452 34.19 17.26 10.73
CA ILE A 452 33.46 17.41 9.46
C ILE A 452 33.84 18.73 8.80
N GLN A 453 33.55 18.88 7.50
CA GLN A 453 33.61 20.20 6.86
C GLN A 453 32.47 21.09 7.34
N GLU A 454 32.61 22.41 7.15
CA GLU A 454 31.57 23.40 7.44
C GLU A 454 30.21 22.97 6.85
N PRO A 455 29.18 22.75 7.68
CA PRO A 455 27.90 22.25 7.19
C PRO A 455 26.93 23.39 6.80
N PHE A 456 27.30 24.66 6.97
CA PHE A 456 26.43 25.81 6.68
C PHE A 456 26.74 26.41 5.31
N GLU A 457 25.78 26.35 4.39
CA GLU A 457 25.86 27.02 3.08
C GLU A 457 25.63 28.54 3.17
N ASN A 458 24.96 28.98 4.23
CA ASN A 458 24.62 30.38 4.48
C ASN A 458 24.70 30.71 5.96
N ASN A 459 24.62 32.00 6.29
CA ASN A 459 24.66 32.49 7.67
C ASN A 459 23.35 33.11 8.16
N ARG A 460 22.23 32.86 7.48
CA ARG A 460 20.92 33.51 7.74
C ARG A 460 19.90 32.59 8.39
N TYR A 461 19.97 31.29 8.19
CA TYR A 461 19.06 30.33 8.81
C TYR A 461 19.73 28.97 8.83
N PHE A 462 19.38 28.18 9.84
CA PHE A 462 19.75 26.78 9.91
C PHE A 462 18.75 26.02 10.77
N THR A 463 18.78 24.69 10.65
CA THR A 463 18.31 23.80 11.71
C THR A 463 19.41 22.79 12.00
N ILE A 464 19.80 22.65 13.25
CA ILE A 464 20.66 21.57 13.73
C ILE A 464 19.76 20.64 14.55
N SER A 465 19.70 19.36 14.21
CA SER A 465 18.93 18.39 14.99
C SER A 465 19.70 17.09 15.21
N LEU A 466 19.64 16.55 16.42
CA LEU A 466 20.38 15.35 16.79
C LEU A 466 19.76 14.68 18.03
N TRP A 467 20.08 13.40 18.20
CA TRP A 467 19.84 12.68 19.44
C TRP A 467 21.12 12.56 20.23
N ILE A 468 21.06 12.91 21.53
CA ILE A 468 22.18 12.70 22.45
C ILE A 468 21.72 11.97 23.71
N ASN A 469 22.64 11.23 24.31
CA ASN A 469 22.47 10.57 25.59
C ASN A 469 23.69 10.87 26.47
N PRO A 470 23.64 11.91 27.32
CA PRO A 470 24.75 12.27 28.19
C PRO A 470 24.98 11.20 29.26
N ALA A 471 26.18 10.66 29.35
CA ALA A 471 26.56 9.70 30.39
C ALA A 471 26.86 10.37 31.73
N ILE A 472 27.09 11.69 31.71
CA ILE A 472 27.33 12.51 32.89
C ILE A 472 26.56 13.82 32.78
N LEU A 473 25.93 14.23 33.90
CA LEU A 473 25.36 15.54 34.10
C LEU A 473 26.02 16.09 35.37
N ASN A 474 27.13 16.82 35.21
CA ASN A 474 27.93 17.35 36.31
C ASN A 474 28.19 18.84 36.13
N SER A 475 28.89 19.43 37.10
CA SER A 475 29.14 20.87 37.07
C SER A 475 30.26 21.28 36.11
N ASN A 476 30.13 20.94 34.83
CA ASN A 476 31.10 21.26 33.79
C ASN A 476 30.41 21.38 32.42
N PHE A 477 30.98 22.17 31.51
CA PHE A 477 30.52 22.23 30.12
C PHE A 477 30.91 20.96 29.38
N ARG A 478 29.98 20.40 28.60
CA ARG A 478 30.21 19.23 27.72
C ARG A 478 29.67 19.50 26.32
N GLY A 479 30.53 20.00 25.45
CA GLY A 479 30.20 20.44 24.08
C GLY A 479 30.01 19.25 23.17
N PHE A 480 28.85 19.15 22.52
CA PHE A 480 28.49 17.99 21.70
C PHE A 480 28.32 18.32 20.21
N ILE A 481 28.22 19.59 19.84
CA ILE A 481 28.26 20.03 18.45
C ILE A 481 28.66 21.50 18.40
N GLY A 482 29.57 21.86 17.50
CA GLY A 482 30.04 23.24 17.36
C GLY A 482 31.51 23.35 17.05
N LYS A 483 32.00 24.59 17.01
CA LYS A 483 33.43 24.88 16.92
C LYS A 483 33.79 26.17 17.64
N GLN A 484 34.89 26.11 18.39
CA GLN A 484 35.56 27.26 18.98
C GLN A 484 37.08 27.09 18.88
N GLU A 485 37.69 27.75 17.89
CA GLU A 485 39.17 27.86 17.76
C GLU A 485 39.66 29.31 17.69
N GLU A 486 38.76 30.27 17.43
CA GLU A 486 39.09 31.69 17.28
C GLU A 486 38.41 32.55 18.37
N ALA A 487 38.49 33.87 18.22
CA ALA A 487 37.85 34.83 19.13
C ALA A 487 36.31 34.72 19.12
N TYR A 488 35.72 34.27 18.02
CA TYR A 488 34.27 34.10 17.85
C TYR A 488 33.92 32.62 17.67
N ARG A 489 32.74 32.24 18.18
CA ARG A 489 32.23 30.87 18.09
C ARG A 489 31.24 30.76 16.95
N GLN A 490 31.37 29.67 16.19
CA GLN A 490 30.29 29.20 15.34
C GLN A 490 29.14 28.69 16.22
N PRO A 491 27.91 28.54 15.68
CA PRO A 491 26.81 27.96 16.45
C PRO A 491 27.25 26.67 17.15
N GLY A 492 27.13 26.61 18.47
CA GLY A 492 27.55 25.47 19.27
C GLY A 492 26.59 25.17 20.42
N MET A 493 26.58 23.93 20.88
CA MET A 493 25.73 23.46 21.99
C MET A 493 26.50 22.57 22.97
N TRP A 494 26.17 22.71 24.24
CA TRP A 494 26.76 21.97 25.36
C TRP A 494 25.68 21.48 26.32
N VAL A 495 25.98 20.40 27.05
CA VAL A 495 25.40 20.24 28.39
C VAL A 495 25.98 21.35 29.27
N GLY A 496 25.10 22.13 29.89
CA GLY A 496 25.45 23.29 30.68
C GLY A 496 26.09 22.94 32.03
N PRO A 497 26.66 23.95 32.71
CA PRO A 497 27.54 23.78 33.85
C PRO A 497 26.83 23.42 35.16
N SER A 498 25.49 23.35 35.21
CA SER A 498 24.78 22.71 36.34
C SER A 498 24.41 21.26 36.05
N GLY A 499 24.80 20.71 34.89
CA GLY A 499 24.58 19.33 34.48
C GLY A 499 23.21 19.09 33.86
N ASN A 500 22.13 19.72 34.31
CA ASN A 500 20.78 19.51 33.77
C ASN A 500 20.33 20.58 32.75
N GLU A 501 21.24 21.45 32.34
CA GLU A 501 20.96 22.60 31.49
C GLU A 501 21.40 22.34 30.05
N LEU A 502 20.77 22.99 29.08
CA LEU A 502 21.29 23.10 27.72
C LEU A 502 21.86 24.50 27.51
N HIS A 503 23.14 24.60 27.17
CA HIS A 503 23.76 25.86 26.76
C HIS A 503 23.91 25.86 25.25
N TYR A 504 23.49 26.94 24.60
CA TYR A 504 23.85 27.22 23.21
C TYR A 504 24.60 28.56 23.14
N ASP A 505 25.46 28.70 22.15
CA ASP A 505 26.24 29.91 21.93
C ASP A 505 26.47 30.13 20.42
N SER A 506 26.42 31.37 19.99
CA SER A 506 26.69 31.80 18.63
C SER A 506 27.13 33.26 18.64
N TYR A 507 27.90 33.68 17.64
CA TYR A 507 28.26 35.07 17.44
C TYR A 507 27.58 35.60 16.17
N ASP A 508 27.44 36.92 16.07
CA ASP A 508 27.21 37.57 14.78
C ASP A 508 28.53 37.94 14.08
N THR A 509 28.43 38.43 12.84
CA THR A 509 29.60 38.82 12.04
C THR A 509 30.36 40.04 12.60
N SER A 510 29.82 40.74 13.59
CA SER A 510 30.47 41.89 14.26
C SER A 510 31.14 41.52 15.59
N GLY A 511 30.97 40.26 16.04
CA GLY A 511 31.52 39.77 17.30
C GLY A 511 30.57 39.91 18.50
N GLN A 512 29.29 40.25 18.29
CA GLN A 512 28.29 40.21 19.37
C GLN A 512 27.89 38.77 19.65
N ARG A 513 27.90 38.39 20.93
CA ARG A 513 27.55 37.05 21.41
C ARG A 513 26.03 36.92 21.65
N TYR A 514 25.47 35.78 21.25
CA TYR A 514 24.08 35.37 21.47
C TYR A 514 24.08 33.96 22.08
N PHE A 515 23.73 33.87 23.37
CA PHE A 515 23.79 32.63 24.15
C PHE A 515 22.68 32.60 25.19
N SER A 516 22.26 31.40 25.61
CA SER A 516 21.39 31.20 26.78
C SER A 516 21.69 29.86 27.44
N ILE A 517 21.44 29.78 28.74
CA ILE A 517 21.51 28.55 29.54
C ILE A 517 20.08 28.17 29.91
N LEU A 518 19.57 27.14 29.25
CA LEU A 518 18.20 26.66 29.40
C LEU A 518 18.15 25.62 30.52
N ASN A 519 17.61 26.03 31.66
CA ASN A 519 17.49 25.18 32.86
C ASN A 519 16.52 24.01 32.66
N ASN A 520 16.78 22.90 33.38
CA ASN A 520 15.93 21.71 33.38
C ASN A 520 15.71 21.10 31.98
N PHE A 521 16.69 21.25 31.10
CA PHE A 521 16.63 20.69 29.77
C PHE A 521 16.86 19.17 29.80
N PHE A 522 17.89 18.70 30.49
CA PHE A 522 18.20 17.29 30.66
C PHE A 522 17.61 16.75 31.96
N GLU A 523 16.69 15.79 31.86
CA GLU A 523 15.99 15.25 33.03
C GLU A 523 16.85 14.31 33.89
N SER A 524 17.70 13.51 33.24
CA SER A 524 18.66 12.64 33.91
C SER A 524 19.74 12.20 32.92
N LYS A 525 20.90 11.76 33.45
CA LYS A 525 21.91 11.07 32.64
C LYS A 525 21.38 9.74 32.09
N ASP A 526 22.11 9.18 31.12
CA ASP A 526 21.84 7.88 30.51
C ASP A 526 20.49 7.81 29.76
N LYS A 527 19.87 8.95 29.42
CA LYS A 527 18.62 9.05 28.65
C LYS A 527 18.82 9.79 27.32
N TRP A 528 18.22 9.24 26.27
CA TRP A 528 18.17 9.87 24.95
C TRP A 528 17.24 11.08 24.95
N VAL A 529 17.74 12.19 24.42
CA VAL A 529 17.00 13.45 24.21
C VAL A 529 17.23 13.91 22.78
N HIS A 530 16.13 14.19 22.08
CA HIS A 530 16.20 14.87 20.79
C HIS A 530 16.25 16.37 21.00
N ILE A 531 17.19 17.02 20.31
CA ILE A 531 17.38 18.46 20.35
C ILE A 531 17.28 18.95 18.91
N ALA A 532 16.46 19.97 18.67
CA ALA A 532 16.50 20.74 17.43
C ALA A 532 16.67 22.22 17.73
N TRP A 533 17.70 22.82 17.17
CA TRP A 533 18.00 24.25 17.25
C TRP A 533 17.76 24.88 15.89
N VAL A 534 16.73 25.72 15.81
CA VAL A 534 16.29 26.39 14.61
C VAL A 534 16.64 27.87 14.70
N LYS A 535 17.34 28.38 13.69
CA LYS A 535 17.58 29.81 13.49
C LYS A 535 16.70 30.28 12.35
N GLU A 536 15.73 31.14 12.66
CA GLU A 536 14.81 31.74 11.71
C GLU A 536 14.77 33.25 11.93
N ASN A 537 15.10 34.04 10.90
CA ASN A 537 15.18 35.49 11.04
C ASN A 537 16.07 35.91 12.23
N THR A 538 15.58 36.71 13.17
CA THR A 538 16.30 37.13 14.37
C THR A 538 15.89 36.33 15.61
N GLU A 539 15.47 35.09 15.43
CA GLU A 539 14.97 34.23 16.51
C GLU A 539 15.60 32.83 16.47
N TYR A 540 15.98 32.36 17.66
CA TYR A 540 16.34 30.98 17.92
C TYR A 540 15.17 30.27 18.55
N LYS A 541 14.78 29.13 18.00
CA LYS A 541 13.79 28.21 18.58
C LYS A 541 14.51 26.92 18.94
N ILE A 542 14.38 26.49 20.19
CA ILE A 542 14.96 25.24 20.66
C ILE A 542 13.83 24.29 21.01
N TYR A 543 13.88 23.10 20.46
CA TYR A 543 12.91 22.03 20.68
C TYR A 543 13.56 20.88 21.46
N ARG A 544 12.81 20.34 22.41
CA ARG A 544 13.17 19.15 23.20
C ARG A 544 12.16 18.05 22.90
N ASN A 545 12.61 16.92 22.35
CA ASN A 545 11.73 15.81 21.97
C ASN A 545 10.56 16.23 21.06
N GLY A 546 10.81 17.19 20.16
CA GLY A 546 9.82 17.68 19.19
C GLY A 546 8.90 18.79 19.70
N GLU A 547 8.93 19.12 20.99
CA GLU A 547 8.16 20.21 21.58
C GLU A 547 9.00 21.47 21.73
N LEU A 548 8.42 22.65 21.44
CA LEU A 548 9.11 23.93 21.60
C LEU A 548 9.44 24.14 23.09
N PHE A 549 10.72 24.29 23.40
CA PHE A 549 11.21 24.47 24.76
C PHE A 549 11.54 25.93 25.07
N ALA A 550 12.21 26.62 24.15
CA ALA A 550 12.60 28.00 24.33
C ALA A 550 12.62 28.77 23.00
N MET A 551 12.45 30.08 23.12
CA MET A 551 12.51 31.04 22.03
C MET A 551 13.33 32.23 22.52
N GLU A 552 14.41 32.54 21.81
CA GLU A 552 15.42 33.49 22.26
C GLU A 552 15.89 34.38 21.09
N PRO A 553 16.42 35.58 21.36
CA PRO A 553 16.98 36.43 20.31
C PRO A 553 18.14 35.73 19.57
N ALA A 554 18.15 35.86 18.24
CA ALA A 554 19.22 35.41 17.38
C ALA A 554 19.80 36.56 16.54
N PRO A 555 21.06 36.46 16.09
CA PRO A 555 21.64 37.44 15.20
C PRO A 555 20.97 37.40 13.82
N THR A 556 20.97 38.54 13.12
CA THR A 556 20.54 38.60 11.72
C THR A 556 21.38 37.65 10.85
N ASN A 557 22.70 37.71 10.99
CA ASN A 557 23.63 36.76 10.39
C ASN A 557 24.54 36.18 11.48
N PHE A 558 24.60 34.86 11.59
CA PHE A 558 25.51 34.21 12.52
C PHE A 558 26.93 34.10 11.95
N TYR A 559 27.91 33.94 12.82
CA TYR A 559 29.30 33.82 12.46
C TYR A 559 29.62 32.39 11.98
N THR A 560 30.33 32.29 10.86
CA THR A 560 30.83 31.04 10.27
C THR A 560 32.17 31.29 9.57
N THR A 561 33.03 30.27 9.45
CA THR A 561 34.41 30.44 8.96
C THR A 561 34.76 29.62 7.72
N ASN A 562 33.83 28.80 7.20
CA ASN A 562 34.08 27.86 6.10
C ASN A 562 35.26 26.91 6.38
N THR A 563 35.47 26.55 7.66
CA THR A 563 36.53 25.64 8.08
C THR A 563 35.95 24.29 8.49
N ASN A 564 36.64 23.50 9.32
CA ASN A 564 36.04 22.31 9.91
C ASN A 564 34.99 22.66 10.97
N TYR A 565 34.18 21.69 11.34
CA TYR A 565 33.18 21.75 12.40
C TYR A 565 33.19 20.41 13.16
N TRP A 566 32.74 20.37 14.42
CA TRP A 566 32.90 19.18 15.25
C TRP A 566 31.60 18.63 15.81
N LEU A 567 31.54 17.29 15.88
CA LEU A 567 30.54 16.53 16.62
C LEU A 567 31.23 15.85 17.81
N GLY A 568 30.61 15.90 19.00
CA GLY A 568 31.21 15.41 20.23
C GLY A 568 32.19 16.37 20.91
N ARG A 569 32.36 17.59 20.37
CA ARG A 569 33.24 18.62 20.93
C ARG A 569 32.77 20.03 20.54
N VAL A 570 33.11 21.02 21.37
CA VAL A 570 33.26 22.43 20.95
C VAL A 570 34.64 22.96 21.33
N ASP A 571 34.81 23.48 22.55
CA ASP A 571 36.09 23.77 23.19
C ASP A 571 36.51 22.67 24.16
N ASN A 572 35.52 21.96 24.69
CA ASN A 572 35.61 20.80 25.57
C ASN A 572 34.84 19.61 24.95
N PHE A 573 35.03 18.42 25.51
CA PHE A 573 34.58 17.15 24.94
C PHE A 573 33.30 16.63 25.60
N PHE A 574 32.41 16.06 24.79
CA PHE A 574 31.19 15.40 25.22
C PHE A 574 31.47 14.02 25.81
N GLN A 575 30.76 13.67 26.88
CA GLN A 575 30.79 12.32 27.45
C GLN A 575 29.39 11.71 27.38
N GLY A 576 29.21 10.75 26.47
CA GLY A 576 27.90 10.17 26.18
C GLY A 576 27.80 9.65 24.75
N LYS A 577 26.57 9.39 24.29
CA LYS A 577 26.31 8.84 22.95
C LYS A 577 25.62 9.88 22.07
N ILE A 578 25.94 9.88 20.78
CA ILE A 578 25.30 10.74 19.77
C ILE A 578 24.86 9.87 18.60
N THR A 579 23.70 10.18 18.03
CA THR A 579 23.20 9.55 16.79
C THR A 579 22.31 10.52 16.01
N GLU A 580 22.07 10.22 14.73
CA GLU A 580 21.09 10.92 13.89
C GLU A 580 21.32 12.44 13.79
N VAL A 581 22.58 12.85 13.63
CA VAL A 581 22.96 14.27 13.50
C VAL A 581 22.57 14.77 12.11
N ARG A 582 21.78 15.85 12.06
CA ARG A 582 21.27 16.45 10.82
C ARG A 582 21.46 17.95 10.88
N ILE A 583 21.94 18.54 9.78
CA ILE A 583 22.16 19.97 9.66
C ILE A 583 21.47 20.43 8.37
N TRP A 584 20.62 21.44 8.49
CA TRP A 584 19.77 21.93 7.42
C TRP A 584 20.08 23.39 7.08
N ASN A 585 20.07 23.73 5.79
CA ASN A 585 20.02 25.11 5.30
C ASN A 585 18.55 25.62 5.28
N LYS A 586 17.73 25.21 6.24
CA LYS A 586 16.33 25.60 6.33
C LYS A 586 15.95 25.81 7.78
N ALA A 587 15.16 26.83 8.06
CA ALA A 587 14.47 26.95 9.33
C ALA A 587 13.28 25.96 9.33
N ARG A 588 13.42 24.84 10.06
CA ARG A 588 12.38 23.80 10.07
C ARG A 588 11.30 24.11 11.08
N THR A 589 10.06 23.82 10.70
CA THR A 589 8.89 23.98 11.57
C THR A 589 8.84 22.85 12.61
N GLN A 590 8.06 23.05 13.69
CA GLN A 590 7.85 22.01 14.70
C GLN A 590 7.28 20.71 14.11
N ASP A 591 6.31 20.83 13.19
CA ASP A 591 5.70 19.69 12.50
C ASP A 591 6.72 18.91 11.67
N GLU A 592 7.59 19.62 10.95
CA GLU A 592 8.68 19.02 10.19
C GLU A 592 9.69 18.29 11.11
N ILE A 593 10.03 18.88 12.25
CA ILE A 593 10.94 18.28 13.24
C ILE A 593 10.33 17.01 13.86
N THR A 594 9.07 17.08 14.29
CA THR A 594 8.36 15.94 14.90
C THR A 594 8.14 14.80 13.92
N GLN A 595 7.87 15.11 12.65
CA GLN A 595 7.72 14.13 11.59
C GLN A 595 9.02 13.35 11.33
N ASP A 596 10.19 13.98 11.43
CA ASP A 596 11.44 13.39 10.97
C ASP A 596 12.31 12.84 12.11
N MET A 597 12.22 13.37 13.33
CA MET A 597 13.16 13.06 14.43
C MET A 597 13.27 11.58 14.79
N ASN A 598 12.21 10.80 14.54
CA ASN A 598 12.12 9.38 14.86
C ASN A 598 12.39 8.45 13.66
N HIS A 599 12.80 8.96 12.51
CA HIS A 599 13.05 8.16 11.32
C HIS A 599 14.43 8.41 10.75
N ARG A 600 15.06 7.39 10.17
CA ARG A 600 16.24 7.61 9.34
C ARG A 600 15.86 8.31 8.05
N LEU A 601 16.62 9.35 7.72
CA LEU A 601 16.44 10.12 6.50
C LEU A 601 17.13 9.44 5.32
N THR A 602 16.74 9.83 4.11
CA THR A 602 17.32 9.32 2.87
C THR A 602 18.58 10.08 2.47
N GLY A 603 18.79 11.30 3.01
CA GLY A 603 19.86 12.20 2.62
C GLY A 603 19.52 13.09 1.41
N LYS A 604 18.33 12.91 0.81
CA LYS A 604 17.84 13.69 -0.35
C LYS A 604 16.80 14.75 0.02
N GLU A 605 16.55 14.96 1.30
CA GLU A 605 15.56 15.92 1.77
C GLU A 605 15.96 17.35 1.41
N GLU A 606 14.99 18.13 0.93
CA GLU A 606 15.23 19.51 0.51
C GLU A 606 15.80 20.34 1.67
N GLY A 607 16.99 20.87 1.43
CA GLY A 607 17.72 21.70 2.37
C GLY A 607 18.47 20.96 3.48
N LEU A 608 18.61 19.64 3.39
CA LEU A 608 19.51 18.86 4.25
C LEU A 608 20.96 19.01 3.75
N MET A 609 21.82 19.62 4.55
CA MET A 609 23.21 19.87 4.19
C MET A 609 24.16 18.76 4.61
N ALA A 610 23.89 18.13 5.76
CA ALA A 610 24.68 17.01 6.24
C ALA A 610 23.80 16.09 7.09
N TYR A 611 23.96 14.78 6.92
CA TYR A 611 23.27 13.79 7.73
C TYR A 611 24.19 12.63 8.09
N TYR A 612 24.42 12.48 9.40
CA TYR A 612 25.22 11.41 9.98
C TYR A 612 24.31 10.53 10.84
N PRO A 613 23.86 9.36 10.30
CA PRO A 613 23.14 8.38 11.10
C PRO A 613 23.96 7.88 12.30
N LEU A 614 25.30 7.90 12.18
CA LEU A 614 26.26 7.33 13.13
C LEU A 614 25.90 5.88 13.47
N ASN A 615 25.80 5.05 12.42
CA ASN A 615 25.43 3.64 12.52
C ASN A 615 26.53 2.74 11.94
N GLY A 616 27.70 2.79 12.57
CA GLY A 616 28.88 1.99 12.21
C GLY A 616 29.98 2.78 11.49
N ASP A 617 29.66 3.98 10.98
CA ASP A 617 30.60 4.93 10.39
C ASP A 617 30.15 6.38 10.64
N ALA A 618 30.96 7.34 10.20
CA ALA A 618 30.66 8.78 10.20
C ALA A 618 30.44 9.31 8.77
N SER A 619 29.89 8.49 7.87
CA SER A 619 29.62 8.92 6.49
C SER A 619 28.40 9.85 6.44
N ASP A 620 28.60 11.02 5.83
CA ASP A 620 27.50 11.88 5.39
C ASP A 620 26.65 11.15 4.35
N SER A 621 25.35 11.02 4.62
CA SER A 621 24.38 10.33 3.77
C SER A 621 23.75 11.24 2.71
N THR A 622 24.07 12.54 2.69
CA THR A 622 23.61 13.47 1.64
C THR A 622 24.47 13.40 0.38
N SER A 623 24.02 14.05 -0.70
CA SER A 623 24.81 14.22 -1.92
C SER A 623 26.03 15.13 -1.76
N ASN A 624 26.18 15.84 -0.63
CA ASN A 624 27.30 16.74 -0.39
C ASN A 624 28.58 16.00 -0.03
N ASN A 625 28.48 14.72 0.38
CA ASN A 625 29.61 13.84 0.71
C ASN A 625 30.58 14.45 1.75
N ASN A 626 30.06 15.20 2.73
CA ASN A 626 30.84 15.79 3.81
C ASN A 626 31.19 14.74 4.88
N HIS A 627 31.80 13.62 4.49
CA HIS A 627 32.09 12.51 5.40
C HIS A 627 32.99 12.95 6.55
N GLY A 628 32.66 12.51 7.77
CA GLY A 628 33.39 12.84 8.97
C GLY A 628 34.61 11.96 9.19
N THR A 629 35.66 12.55 9.75
CA THR A 629 36.84 11.84 10.25
C THR A 629 36.67 11.63 11.75
N ILE A 630 36.70 10.36 12.18
CA ILE A 630 36.54 10.01 13.60
C ILE A 630 37.90 10.07 14.29
N HIS A 631 37.98 10.86 15.37
CA HIS A 631 39.11 10.91 16.29
C HIS A 631 38.67 10.28 17.61
N GLY A 632 39.13 9.06 17.89
CA GLY A 632 38.70 8.31 19.08
C GLY A 632 37.30 7.69 18.93
N GLY A 633 36.54 7.64 20.03
CA GLY A 633 35.16 7.18 20.07
C GLY A 633 35.03 5.66 19.95
N THR A 634 34.01 5.10 20.58
CA THR A 634 33.75 3.65 20.55
C THR A 634 32.33 3.33 20.10
N TRP A 635 32.19 2.36 19.21
CA TRP A 635 30.89 1.90 18.74
C TRP A 635 30.22 1.01 19.79
N THR A 636 28.96 1.30 20.13
CA THR A 636 28.15 0.52 21.06
C THR A 636 26.81 0.17 20.43
N GLN A 637 26.19 -0.93 20.88
CA GLN A 637 24.89 -1.39 20.39
C GLN A 637 23.79 -0.93 21.33
N GLU A 638 22.83 -0.15 20.81
CA GLU A 638 21.76 0.47 21.60
C GLU A 638 20.38 0.18 21.01
N ASN A 639 19.41 -0.09 21.88
CA ASN A 639 18.02 -0.15 21.47
C ASN A 639 17.45 1.27 21.42
N LEU A 640 17.52 1.89 20.24
CA LEU A 640 16.98 3.23 20.00
C LEU A 640 15.46 3.14 19.84
N GLU A 641 14.73 3.06 20.95
CA GLU A 641 13.28 2.88 20.98
C GLU A 641 12.48 4.02 20.31
N PHE A 642 13.12 5.18 20.15
CA PHE A 642 12.60 6.34 19.44
C PHE A 642 12.83 6.25 17.92
N LEU A 643 13.82 5.48 17.44
CA LEU A 643 14.00 5.26 16.01
C LEU A 643 13.07 4.17 15.53
N GLU A 644 12.18 4.56 14.63
CA GLU A 644 11.47 3.62 13.82
C GLU A 644 12.46 2.89 12.90
N PRO A 645 12.34 1.56 12.78
CA PRO A 645 13.25 0.79 11.93
C PRO A 645 13.23 1.34 10.49
N LEU A 646 14.41 1.41 9.86
CA LEU A 646 14.52 1.59 8.41
C LEU A 646 13.53 0.64 7.74
N LYS A 647 12.52 1.18 7.06
CA LYS A 647 11.54 0.38 6.32
C LYS A 647 12.32 -0.36 5.24
N THR A 648 12.72 -1.61 5.51
CA THR A 648 13.15 -2.54 4.48
C THR A 648 11.93 -2.74 3.59
N ASN A 649 12.01 -2.19 2.39
CA ASN A 649 10.92 -2.13 1.41
C ASN A 649 10.13 -3.45 1.34
N ILE A 650 8.88 -3.44 1.82
CA ILE A 650 7.87 -4.50 1.63
C ILE A 650 6.61 -3.88 1.00
#